data_AF-A0A974UIW4-F1
#
_entry.id   AF-A0A974UIW4-F1
#
_cell.length_a   1.000
_cell.length_b   1.000
_cell.length_c   1.000
_cell.angle_alpha   90.00
_cell.angle_beta   90.00
_cell.angle_gamma   90.00
#
_symmetry.space_group_name_H-M   'P 1'
#
loop_
_entity.id
_entity.type
_entity.pdbx_description
1 polymer ?
#
loop_
_entity_poly.entity_id
_entity_poly.type
_entity_poly.pdbx_seq_one_letter_code
_entity_poly.pdbx_strand_id
1 'polypeptide(L)'
;MNADLPARVLLADGEVGVVRTLGPGDADAVLALHTRLDERDRYFRFFGPLPSTMDRLAGRIAGEPGEAHAGLGCFLGSELAGVAHYERRPGSAEAEIALVVDGTHRAQGIATLLLEHLAATAHATGIDRFVAEVLAENAKVIKVFSELGLPYRVARDGAEWSLTLWLDADHYPDAVAHRDEVAEAASLAHVLNPDSIVVIGVGRQPGSIGRAVLANLLRSGYPGHVEVVHPHASSILEVRCATSIAGLSVVPELAVVCLPAEAAANAVEECGSHGVRAVVMITSGLTGTAAGERVRKAVREHGMRLVGPNCLGVVSTAPSCPLDVTFLERPPLRGGIGIATQSGGVGIALTEALTGLGLGVSALVSTGDKYDVSGNDLLLWWASDRRTQIVVLYLESFGNPRKFSRLAARLARTRPVLAVRAGSGDTAQRAAASHTAAVATPAVTRDALYEQAGIIAVDTVSELVDVIAGVSWQPLPRGRRVAVVSNAGGAGVLAADACEREGLTMACFSAGTVERLSALLPAEAAPHNPVDTTAAAPAGTFGQALRTVLADEGVDAVLVATVPTAVGDPATVVADVVPGTGKTVFAVQPGQQRARVAPVGDDGAPVTASYDDPAAAAAVLGKVARYAQWLDRGDDAPELSDIDAAALRTFAANHAGEGDGWLSPPDASELLRLAGLPLVTTRYARDELEAIGVAGDLAGRLAVKADAQGLQHKSRGGGVLLEVYGAGGARDAYRLLQARFGPALRGVAVQPMVDCGRELLVGVRSDPVFGPLVVFGLGGVDADLVADHTAHLAPLTGADADLLLDGLRSSEALWASGIDRAAVREVLLEVARLAVLVPELAELDLNPLAAHAAGCVAVDVRVRLARRESADPFLRRLPG
;
A
#
# COMPACT_ATOMS: atom_id res chain seq x y z
N MET A 1 -9.84 -25.35 -13.83
CA MET A 1 -8.41 -25.22 -13.53
C MET A 1 -7.71 -24.68 -14.76
N ASN A 2 -7.57 -23.35 -14.87
CA ASN A 2 -6.68 -22.76 -15.86
C ASN A 2 -5.25 -22.88 -15.34
N ALA A 3 -4.32 -23.23 -16.22
CA ALA A 3 -2.89 -23.25 -15.91
C ALA A 3 -2.47 -21.88 -15.34
N ASP A 4 -1.84 -21.86 -14.16
CA ASP A 4 -1.30 -20.66 -13.54
C ASP A 4 -0.36 -19.97 -14.55
N LEU A 5 -0.62 -18.69 -14.85
CA LEU A 5 0.16 -17.94 -15.83
C LEU A 5 1.63 -17.87 -15.37
N PRO A 6 2.61 -17.92 -16.29
CA PRO A 6 4.02 -17.78 -15.93
C PRO A 6 4.27 -16.49 -15.13
N ALA A 7 4.85 -16.64 -13.94
CA ALA A 7 5.19 -15.55 -13.06
C ALA A 7 6.64 -15.10 -13.30
N ARG A 8 6.83 -13.83 -13.67
CA ARG A 8 8.15 -13.18 -13.63
C ARG A 8 8.54 -12.94 -12.18
N VAL A 9 9.76 -13.28 -11.80
CA VAL A 9 10.24 -13.27 -10.40
C VAL A 9 11.63 -12.64 -10.34
N LEU A 10 11.99 -12.06 -9.19
CA LEU A 10 13.37 -11.67 -8.93
C LEU A 10 14.08 -12.70 -8.05
N LEU A 11 15.29 -13.04 -8.47
CA LEU A 11 16.22 -13.83 -7.69
C LEU A 11 16.95 -12.96 -6.66
N ALA A 12 17.63 -13.60 -5.71
CA ALA A 12 18.28 -12.90 -4.60
C ALA A 12 19.38 -11.91 -5.04
N ASP A 13 19.93 -12.08 -6.23
CA ASP A 13 20.91 -11.21 -6.86
C ASP A 13 20.29 -10.15 -7.80
N GLY A 14 18.96 -10.10 -7.89
CA GLY A 14 18.24 -9.16 -8.74
C GLY A 14 18.01 -9.63 -10.18
N GLU A 15 18.50 -10.82 -10.56
CA GLU A 15 18.22 -11.38 -11.89
C GLU A 15 16.74 -11.77 -12.02
N VAL A 16 16.18 -11.58 -13.22
CA VAL A 16 14.78 -11.92 -13.51
C VAL A 16 14.67 -13.37 -13.99
N GLY A 17 13.89 -14.18 -13.26
CA GLY A 17 13.49 -15.53 -13.67
C GLY A 17 12.01 -15.63 -14.05
N VAL A 18 11.62 -16.80 -14.56
CA VAL A 18 10.22 -17.15 -14.83
C VAL A 18 9.85 -18.43 -14.09
N VAL A 19 8.92 -18.33 -13.15
CA VAL A 19 8.32 -19.48 -12.46
C VAL A 19 7.01 -19.86 -13.14
N ARG A 20 6.84 -21.13 -13.48
CA ARG A 20 5.57 -21.63 -14.03
C ARG A 20 5.34 -23.09 -13.69
N THR A 21 4.07 -23.49 -13.76
CA THR A 21 3.70 -24.90 -13.73
C THR A 21 4.32 -25.64 -14.91
N LEU A 22 4.88 -26.81 -14.61
CA LEU A 22 5.41 -27.73 -15.60
C LEU A 22 4.27 -28.55 -16.19
N GLY A 23 4.42 -28.90 -17.45
CA GLY A 23 3.54 -29.86 -18.12
C GLY A 23 4.33 -30.87 -18.95
N PRO A 24 3.66 -31.84 -19.60
CA PRO A 24 4.34 -32.98 -20.22
C PRO A 24 5.43 -32.61 -21.24
N GLY A 25 5.33 -31.44 -21.87
CA GLY A 25 6.34 -30.90 -22.78
C GLY A 25 7.67 -30.49 -22.12
N ASP A 26 7.73 -30.40 -20.78
CA ASP A 26 8.91 -29.99 -20.02
C ASP A 26 9.76 -31.17 -19.53
N ALA A 27 9.34 -32.41 -19.80
CA ALA A 27 10.02 -33.61 -19.30
C ALA A 27 11.51 -33.66 -19.68
N ASP A 28 11.84 -33.24 -20.90
CA ASP A 28 13.23 -33.18 -21.39
C ASP A 28 14.06 -32.15 -20.63
N ALA A 29 13.48 -30.98 -20.30
CA ALA A 29 14.15 -29.95 -19.51
C ALA A 29 14.40 -30.42 -18.06
N VAL A 30 13.43 -31.12 -17.46
CA VAL A 30 13.58 -31.74 -16.14
C VAL A 30 14.66 -32.82 -16.15
N LEU A 31 14.68 -33.67 -17.18
CA LEU A 31 15.70 -34.70 -17.34
C LEU A 31 17.10 -34.09 -17.51
N ALA A 32 17.22 -33.05 -18.33
CA ALA A 32 18.48 -32.34 -18.54
C ALA A 32 19.02 -31.72 -17.23
N LEU A 33 18.15 -31.08 -16.43
CA LEU A 33 18.50 -30.54 -15.12
C LEU A 33 19.06 -31.62 -14.19
N HIS A 34 18.39 -32.76 -14.06
CA HIS A 34 18.86 -33.83 -13.17
C HIS A 34 20.15 -34.50 -13.68
N THR A 35 20.32 -34.57 -14.99
CA THR A 35 21.50 -35.20 -15.62
C THR A 35 22.75 -34.33 -15.52
N ARG A 36 22.61 -33.00 -15.37
CA ARG A 36 23.76 -32.09 -15.21
C ARG A 36 24.17 -31.83 -13.76
N LEU A 37 23.40 -32.31 -12.78
CA LEU A 37 23.75 -32.23 -11.35
C LEU A 37 25.13 -32.86 -11.09
N ASP A 38 25.88 -32.32 -10.14
CA ASP A 38 27.11 -32.95 -9.66
C ASP A 38 26.81 -34.23 -8.86
N GLU A 39 27.83 -35.07 -8.63
CA GLU A 39 27.66 -36.34 -7.91
C GLU A 39 27.07 -36.16 -6.51
N ARG A 40 27.41 -35.05 -5.84
CA ARG A 40 27.01 -34.78 -4.47
C ARG A 40 25.54 -34.37 -4.39
N ASP A 41 25.06 -33.57 -5.34
CA ASP A 41 23.64 -33.20 -5.44
C ASP A 41 22.76 -34.39 -5.82
N ARG A 42 23.24 -35.27 -6.70
CA ARG A 42 22.54 -36.54 -7.01
C ARG A 42 22.41 -37.39 -5.76
N TYR A 43 23.51 -37.54 -5.02
CA TYR A 43 23.51 -38.27 -3.76
C TYR A 43 22.52 -37.67 -2.76
N PHE A 44 22.51 -36.34 -2.59
CA PHE A 44 21.56 -35.68 -1.70
C PHE A 44 20.10 -35.78 -2.15
N ARG A 45 19.82 -35.83 -3.46
CA ARG A 45 18.45 -35.90 -3.99
C ARG A 45 17.86 -37.31 -3.98
N PHE A 46 18.67 -38.32 -4.28
CA PHE A 46 18.23 -39.70 -4.50
C PHE A 46 18.74 -40.69 -3.44
N PHE A 47 19.49 -40.19 -2.45
CA PHE A 47 20.19 -40.98 -1.43
C PHE A 47 21.11 -42.03 -2.06
N GLY A 48 21.63 -41.72 -3.26
CA GLY A 48 22.33 -42.65 -4.14
C GLY A 48 22.63 -42.06 -5.52
N PRO A 49 23.11 -42.88 -6.47
CA PRO A 49 23.35 -42.45 -7.84
C PRO A 49 22.04 -42.09 -8.56
N LEU A 50 22.16 -41.37 -9.69
CA LEU A 50 21.00 -41.04 -10.52
C LEU A 50 20.27 -42.33 -10.94
N PRO A 51 18.94 -42.45 -10.69
CA PRO A 51 18.19 -43.63 -11.05
C PRO A 51 18.23 -43.91 -12.56
N SER A 52 18.31 -45.18 -12.96
CA SER A 52 18.20 -45.58 -14.36
C SER A 52 16.81 -45.29 -14.97
N THR A 53 15.82 -44.97 -14.12
CA THR A 53 14.44 -44.60 -14.46
C THR A 53 14.19 -43.09 -14.39
N MET A 54 15.25 -42.27 -14.42
CA MET A 54 15.14 -40.81 -14.32
C MET A 54 14.27 -40.20 -15.44
N ASP A 55 14.27 -40.79 -16.64
CA ASP A 55 13.37 -40.44 -17.74
C ASP A 55 11.89 -40.51 -17.33
N ARG A 56 11.49 -41.61 -16.68
CA ARG A 56 10.12 -41.80 -16.17
C ARG A 56 9.81 -40.88 -15.01
N LEU A 57 10.78 -40.63 -14.12
CA LEU A 57 10.60 -39.69 -13.02
C LEU A 57 10.45 -38.25 -13.53
N ALA A 58 11.23 -37.85 -14.53
CA ALA A 58 11.10 -36.54 -15.17
C ALA A 58 9.72 -36.36 -15.80
N GLY A 59 9.20 -37.40 -16.47
CA GLY A 59 7.82 -37.42 -16.99
C GLY A 59 6.74 -37.30 -15.91
N ARG A 60 6.98 -37.85 -14.70
CA ARG A 60 6.06 -37.66 -13.55
C ARG A 60 6.14 -36.26 -12.97
N ILE A 61 7.34 -35.72 -12.78
CA ILE A 61 7.55 -34.35 -12.28
C ILE A 61 6.87 -33.33 -13.21
N ALA A 62 7.05 -33.51 -14.52
CA ALA A 62 6.40 -32.72 -15.56
C ALA A 62 5.01 -33.25 -15.95
N GLY A 63 4.36 -34.07 -15.11
CA GLY A 63 3.02 -34.58 -15.35
C GLY A 63 1.96 -33.48 -15.35
N GLU A 64 0.74 -33.81 -15.79
CA GLU A 64 -0.37 -32.87 -15.72
C GLU A 64 -0.66 -32.45 -14.26
N PRO A 65 -0.76 -31.15 -13.98
CA PRO A 65 -1.07 -30.66 -12.64
C PRO A 65 -2.53 -30.97 -12.25
N GLY A 66 -2.75 -31.30 -10.99
CA GLY A 66 -4.07 -31.57 -10.42
C GLY A 66 -4.06 -31.62 -8.89
N GLU A 67 -5.15 -32.10 -8.28
CA GLU A 67 -5.28 -32.16 -6.81
C GLU A 67 -4.23 -33.08 -6.14
N ALA A 68 -3.72 -34.07 -6.89
CA ALA A 68 -2.78 -35.06 -6.36
C ALA A 68 -1.30 -34.74 -6.64
N HIS A 69 -1.00 -33.83 -7.57
CA HIS A 69 0.35 -33.55 -8.03
C HIS A 69 0.44 -32.17 -8.67
N ALA A 70 1.53 -31.45 -8.40
CA ALA A 70 1.92 -30.29 -9.19
C ALA A 70 3.44 -30.15 -9.22
N GLY A 71 3.99 -29.83 -10.40
CA GLY A 71 5.39 -29.47 -10.60
C GLY A 71 5.54 -28.02 -11.02
N LEU A 72 6.51 -27.32 -10.44
CA LEU A 72 6.88 -25.94 -10.76
C LEU A 72 8.35 -25.87 -11.19
N GLY A 73 8.63 -25.12 -12.25
CA GLY A 73 9.98 -24.87 -12.74
C GLY A 73 10.32 -23.39 -12.72
N CYS A 74 11.57 -23.07 -12.38
CA CYS A 74 12.15 -21.73 -12.48
C CYS A 74 13.10 -21.70 -13.68
N PHE A 75 12.82 -20.83 -14.65
CA PHE A 75 13.56 -20.69 -15.89
C PHE A 75 14.36 -19.38 -15.91
N LEU A 76 15.61 -19.47 -16.37
CA LEU A 76 16.47 -18.34 -16.71
C LEU A 76 16.66 -18.32 -18.22
N GLY A 77 15.98 -17.40 -18.90
CA GLY A 77 15.78 -17.48 -20.34
C GLY A 77 15.04 -18.78 -20.72
N SER A 78 15.68 -19.62 -21.55
CA SER A 78 15.14 -20.93 -21.94
C SER A 78 15.61 -22.09 -21.05
N GLU A 79 16.55 -21.85 -20.13
CA GLU A 79 17.13 -22.91 -19.29
C GLU A 79 16.36 -23.11 -17.99
N LEU A 80 16.00 -24.36 -17.68
CA LEU A 80 15.39 -24.71 -16.39
C LEU A 80 16.45 -24.72 -15.30
N ALA A 81 16.49 -23.71 -14.43
CA ALA A 81 17.46 -23.55 -13.36
C ALA A 81 17.09 -24.30 -12.06
N GLY A 82 15.81 -24.62 -11.87
CA GLY A 82 15.36 -25.41 -10.73
C GLY A 82 13.94 -25.94 -10.88
N VAL A 83 13.61 -26.99 -10.13
CA VAL A 83 12.29 -27.63 -10.12
C VAL A 83 11.89 -28.00 -8.69
N ALA A 84 10.62 -27.81 -8.35
CA ALA A 84 10.00 -28.32 -7.14
C ALA A 84 8.65 -28.95 -7.47
N HIS A 85 8.26 -30.01 -6.77
CA HIS A 85 6.97 -30.65 -6.94
C HIS A 85 6.47 -31.24 -5.63
N TYR A 86 5.16 -31.48 -5.56
CA TYR A 86 4.56 -32.26 -4.48
C TYR A 86 3.74 -33.44 -5.04
N GLU A 87 3.67 -34.52 -4.26
CA GLU A 87 2.73 -35.63 -4.47
C GLU A 87 1.85 -35.78 -3.21
N ARG A 88 0.52 -35.67 -3.36
CA ARG A 88 -0.44 -35.75 -2.25
C ARG A 88 -0.59 -37.20 -1.78
N ARG A 89 -0.57 -37.41 -0.46
CA ARG A 89 -0.88 -38.72 0.12
C ARG A 89 -2.38 -39.02 -0.03
N PRO A 90 -2.79 -40.19 -0.55
CA PRO A 90 -4.19 -40.53 -0.73
C PRO A 90 -4.99 -40.39 0.58
N GLY A 91 -6.09 -39.62 0.54
CA GLY A 91 -6.98 -39.42 1.69
C GLY A 91 -6.43 -38.51 2.81
N SER A 92 -5.35 -37.78 2.56
CA SER A 92 -4.71 -36.88 3.54
C SER A 92 -4.67 -35.43 3.05
N ALA A 93 -4.51 -34.50 3.98
CA ALA A 93 -4.13 -33.10 3.70
C ALA A 93 -2.60 -32.93 3.61
N GLU A 94 -1.85 -34.02 3.67
CA GLU A 94 -0.39 -34.05 3.58
C GLU A 94 0.09 -34.32 2.15
N ALA A 95 1.14 -33.61 1.74
CA ALA A 95 1.85 -33.89 0.48
C ALA A 95 3.37 -34.02 0.69
N GLU A 96 3.97 -34.99 0.02
CA GLU A 96 5.42 -35.17 -0.01
C GLU A 96 6.04 -34.20 -1.01
N ILE A 97 7.10 -33.50 -0.62
CA ILE A 97 7.76 -32.51 -1.48
C ILE A 97 9.17 -32.93 -1.87
N ALA A 98 9.57 -32.54 -3.08
CA ALA A 98 10.94 -32.65 -3.52
C ALA A 98 11.36 -31.50 -4.43
N LEU A 99 12.62 -31.07 -4.29
CA LEU A 99 13.18 -29.94 -5.03
C LEU A 99 14.61 -30.22 -5.49
N VAL A 100 14.99 -29.60 -6.61
CA VAL A 100 16.34 -29.60 -7.18
C VAL A 100 16.61 -28.22 -7.76
N VAL A 101 17.82 -27.71 -7.52
CA VAL A 101 18.32 -26.46 -8.14
C VAL A 101 19.69 -26.75 -8.73
N ASP A 102 19.96 -26.17 -9.89
CA ASP A 102 21.24 -26.30 -10.56
C ASP A 102 22.40 -25.78 -9.67
N GLY A 103 23.51 -26.50 -9.70
CA GLY A 103 24.69 -26.24 -8.90
C GLY A 103 25.40 -24.92 -9.24
N THR A 104 25.21 -24.41 -10.46
CA THR A 104 25.75 -23.13 -10.96
C THR A 104 24.97 -21.91 -10.48
N HIS A 105 23.71 -22.09 -10.10
CA HIS A 105 22.79 -21.04 -9.67
C HIS A 105 22.52 -21.09 -8.14
N ARG A 106 23.44 -21.72 -7.39
CA ARG A 106 23.34 -21.82 -5.93
C ARG A 106 23.45 -20.44 -5.30
N ALA A 107 22.66 -20.21 -4.25
CA ALA A 107 22.53 -18.95 -3.50
C ALA A 107 21.70 -17.83 -4.16
N GLN A 108 21.07 -18.06 -5.31
CA GLN A 108 20.14 -17.12 -5.93
C GLN A 108 18.70 -17.18 -5.37
N GLY A 109 18.44 -17.98 -4.33
CA GLY A 109 17.11 -18.08 -3.69
C GLY A 109 16.04 -18.85 -4.49
N ILE A 110 16.42 -19.54 -5.59
CA ILE A 110 15.52 -20.31 -6.45
C ILE A 110 14.74 -21.38 -5.66
N ALA A 111 15.41 -22.11 -4.76
CA ALA A 111 14.76 -23.17 -3.96
C ALA A 111 13.63 -22.62 -3.08
N THR A 112 13.91 -21.56 -2.33
CA THR A 112 12.91 -20.87 -1.49
C THR A 112 11.77 -20.30 -2.32
N LEU A 113 12.07 -19.69 -3.48
CA LEU A 113 11.05 -19.16 -4.38
C LEU A 113 10.12 -20.26 -4.91
N LEU A 114 10.67 -21.37 -5.37
CA LEU A 114 9.87 -22.50 -5.85
C LEU A 114 8.98 -23.07 -4.74
N LEU A 115 9.50 -23.18 -3.51
CA LEU A 115 8.72 -23.63 -2.36
C LEU A 115 7.61 -22.65 -1.97
N GLU A 116 7.83 -21.33 -2.07
CA GLU A 116 6.79 -20.32 -1.83
C GLU A 116 5.63 -20.47 -2.82
N HIS A 117 5.94 -20.57 -4.11
CA HIS A 117 4.91 -20.77 -5.14
C HIS A 117 4.25 -22.14 -4.99
N LEU A 118 5.01 -23.19 -4.66
CA LEU A 118 4.47 -24.54 -4.45
C LEU A 118 3.53 -24.59 -3.24
N ALA A 119 3.87 -23.89 -2.14
CA ALA A 119 3.03 -23.77 -0.95
C ALA A 119 1.70 -23.07 -1.27
N ALA A 120 1.74 -21.97 -2.03
CA ALA A 120 0.53 -21.28 -2.45
C ALA A 120 -0.37 -22.17 -3.35
N THR A 121 0.23 -22.90 -4.30
CA THR A 121 -0.51 -23.87 -5.14
C THR A 121 -1.12 -25.00 -4.31
N ALA A 122 -0.36 -25.55 -3.35
CA ALA A 122 -0.81 -26.65 -2.50
C ALA A 122 -1.94 -26.22 -1.55
N HIS A 123 -1.80 -25.05 -0.93
CA HIS A 123 -2.83 -24.51 -0.03
C HIS A 123 -4.16 -24.31 -0.76
N ALA A 124 -4.13 -23.81 -2.01
CA ALA A 124 -5.32 -23.66 -2.84
C ALA A 124 -6.04 -24.98 -3.17
N THR A 125 -5.38 -26.13 -3.01
CA THR A 125 -5.95 -27.47 -3.25
C THR A 125 -6.27 -28.24 -1.96
N GLY A 126 -6.22 -27.57 -0.81
CA GLY A 126 -6.58 -28.13 0.50
C GLY A 126 -5.48 -28.98 1.15
N ILE A 127 -4.22 -28.75 0.79
CA ILE A 127 -3.05 -29.31 1.50
C ILE A 127 -2.69 -28.37 2.65
N ASP A 128 -2.56 -28.91 3.88
CA ASP A 128 -2.26 -28.13 5.09
C ASP A 128 -0.78 -28.22 5.50
N ARG A 129 -0.05 -29.24 5.04
CA ARG A 129 1.35 -29.45 5.38
C ARG A 129 2.13 -30.21 4.31
N PHE A 130 3.41 -29.91 4.22
CA PHE A 130 4.38 -30.66 3.44
C PHE A 130 5.22 -31.58 4.32
N VAL A 131 5.60 -32.73 3.77
CA VAL A 131 6.56 -33.65 4.37
C VAL A 131 7.73 -33.89 3.41
N ALA A 132 8.94 -34.00 3.95
CA ALA A 132 10.14 -34.25 3.16
C ALA A 132 11.10 -35.16 3.93
N GLU A 133 11.79 -36.05 3.22
CA GLU A 133 12.93 -36.80 3.75
C GLU A 133 14.22 -36.21 3.20
N VAL A 134 15.20 -35.96 4.06
CA VAL A 134 16.51 -35.41 3.67
C VAL A 134 17.63 -36.10 4.42
N LEU A 135 18.81 -36.22 3.80
CA LEU A 135 19.99 -36.71 4.51
C LEU A 135 20.44 -35.69 5.57
N ALA A 136 20.82 -36.18 6.75
CA ALA A 136 21.28 -35.39 7.89
C ALA A 136 22.46 -34.46 7.55
N GLU A 137 23.30 -34.88 6.59
CA GLU A 137 24.47 -34.13 6.13
C GLU A 137 24.12 -32.99 5.14
N ASN A 138 22.88 -32.94 4.64
CA ASN A 138 22.43 -31.91 3.70
C ASN A 138 22.01 -30.63 4.42
N ALA A 139 22.97 -29.95 5.04
CA ALA A 139 22.75 -28.68 5.74
C ALA A 139 22.11 -27.60 4.84
N LYS A 140 22.30 -27.67 3.52
CA LYS A 140 21.77 -26.69 2.56
C LYS A 140 20.24 -26.77 2.48
N VAL A 141 19.68 -27.96 2.30
CA VAL A 141 18.21 -28.11 2.19
C VAL A 141 17.53 -27.83 3.52
N ILE A 142 18.17 -28.21 4.64
CA ILE A 142 17.69 -27.89 5.99
C ILE A 142 17.64 -26.38 6.21
N LYS A 143 18.67 -25.65 5.74
CA LYS A 143 18.70 -24.18 5.77
C LYS A 143 17.56 -23.56 4.97
N VAL A 144 17.31 -24.05 3.75
CA VAL A 144 16.17 -23.60 2.91
C VAL A 144 14.84 -23.71 3.66
N PHE A 145 14.60 -24.83 4.35
CA PHE A 145 13.38 -25.01 5.13
C PHE A 145 13.31 -24.08 6.34
N SER A 146 14.41 -23.89 7.08
CA SER A 146 14.44 -22.97 8.21
C SER A 146 14.26 -21.50 7.81
N GLU A 147 14.71 -21.13 6.61
CA GLU A 147 14.60 -19.77 6.08
C GLU A 147 13.26 -19.50 5.39
N LEU A 148 12.47 -20.53 5.07
CA LEU A 148 11.19 -20.38 4.36
C LEU A 148 10.19 -19.52 5.13
N GLY A 149 10.27 -19.52 6.47
CA GLY A 149 9.37 -18.77 7.36
C GLY A 149 8.10 -19.55 7.76
N LEU A 150 7.95 -20.79 7.29
CA LEU A 150 6.88 -21.70 7.72
C LEU A 150 7.28 -22.43 9.02
N PRO A 151 6.32 -22.67 9.94
CA PRO A 151 6.51 -23.55 11.07
C PRO A 151 6.95 -24.92 10.57
N TYR A 152 7.98 -25.46 11.20
CA TYR A 152 8.52 -26.75 10.80
C TYR A 152 8.97 -27.58 11.99
N ARG A 153 8.94 -28.90 11.81
CA ARG A 153 9.45 -29.88 12.76
C ARG A 153 10.42 -30.79 12.05
N VAL A 154 11.53 -31.09 12.72
CA VAL A 154 12.52 -32.05 12.24
C VAL A 154 12.52 -33.24 13.19
N ALA A 155 12.14 -34.41 12.70
CA ALA A 155 12.37 -35.68 13.36
C ALA A 155 13.74 -36.22 12.90
N ARG A 156 14.66 -36.36 13.85
CA ARG A 156 16.03 -36.81 13.58
C ARG A 156 16.13 -38.30 13.89
N ASP A 157 16.18 -39.14 12.86
CA ASP A 157 16.33 -40.59 13.03
C ASP A 157 17.45 -41.15 12.14
N GLY A 158 18.63 -41.37 12.73
CA GLY A 158 19.79 -41.86 11.98
C GLY A 158 20.31 -40.88 10.93
N ALA A 159 20.61 -41.40 9.73
CA ALA A 159 21.20 -40.63 8.62
C ALA A 159 20.16 -39.86 7.79
N GLU A 160 18.87 -40.11 8.01
CA GLU A 160 17.74 -39.52 7.30
C GLU A 160 16.88 -38.74 8.29
N TRP A 161 16.59 -37.48 7.98
CA TRP A 161 15.75 -36.62 8.79
C TRP A 161 14.43 -36.42 8.07
N SER A 162 13.33 -36.59 8.80
CA SER A 162 11.99 -36.27 8.31
C SER A 162 11.61 -34.87 8.73
N LEU A 163 11.24 -34.04 7.76
CA LEU A 163 10.75 -32.67 7.96
C LEU A 163 9.26 -32.59 7.71
N THR A 164 8.57 -31.85 8.56
CA THR A 164 7.16 -31.45 8.37
C THR A 164 7.09 -29.94 8.37
N LEU A 165 6.43 -29.34 7.38
CA LEU A 165 6.21 -27.90 7.23
C LEU A 165 4.71 -27.63 7.21
N TRP A 166 4.20 -26.78 8.10
CA TRP A 166 2.78 -26.39 8.10
C TRP A 166 2.58 -25.15 7.23
N LEU A 167 1.59 -25.18 6.35
CA LEU A 167 1.34 -24.12 5.36
C LEU A 167 0.49 -22.96 5.90
N ASP A 168 -0.07 -23.11 7.11
CA ASP A 168 -0.91 -22.09 7.77
C ASP A 168 -0.08 -21.41 8.86
N ALA A 169 0.44 -20.21 8.60
CA ALA A 169 1.36 -19.54 9.52
C ALA A 169 1.51 -18.03 9.39
N ASP A 170 1.52 -17.37 10.55
CA ASP A 170 1.63 -15.92 10.69
C ASP A 170 3.00 -15.33 10.32
N HIS A 171 4.09 -16.11 10.39
CA HIS A 171 5.47 -15.63 10.15
C HIS A 171 5.95 -15.78 8.70
N TYR A 172 5.21 -16.52 7.88
CA TYR A 172 5.53 -16.74 6.47
C TYR A 172 5.57 -15.44 5.64
N PRO A 173 4.63 -14.48 5.81
CA PRO A 173 4.62 -13.23 5.05
C PRO A 173 5.85 -12.35 5.27
N ASP A 174 6.43 -12.34 6.48
CA ASP A 174 7.58 -11.50 6.83
C ASP A 174 8.88 -12.02 6.21
N ALA A 175 9.10 -13.33 6.26
CA ALA A 175 10.26 -13.96 5.63
C ALA A 175 10.25 -13.76 4.11
N VAL A 176 9.07 -13.91 3.48
CA VAL A 176 8.88 -13.62 2.04
C VAL A 176 9.13 -12.15 1.75
N ALA A 177 8.61 -11.23 2.57
CA ALA A 177 8.80 -9.79 2.38
C ALA A 177 10.28 -9.36 2.49
N HIS A 178 11.06 -9.94 3.40
CA HIS A 178 12.49 -9.64 3.49
C HIS A 178 13.28 -10.12 2.26
N ARG A 179 12.95 -11.31 1.72
CA ARG A 179 13.58 -11.80 0.49
C ARG A 179 13.22 -10.95 -0.73
N ASP A 180 11.96 -10.51 -0.79
CA ASP A 180 11.47 -9.59 -1.81
C ASP A 180 12.23 -8.25 -1.76
N GLU A 181 12.48 -7.73 -0.55
CA GLU A 181 13.30 -6.52 -0.33
C GLU A 181 14.72 -6.66 -0.86
N VAL A 182 15.43 -7.74 -0.53
CA VAL A 182 16.80 -7.98 -0.99
C VAL A 182 16.86 -8.11 -2.51
N ALA A 183 15.95 -8.90 -3.09
CA ALA A 183 15.90 -9.14 -4.53
C ALA A 183 15.57 -7.86 -5.32
N GLU A 184 14.58 -7.08 -4.88
CA GLU A 184 14.22 -5.82 -5.54
C GLU A 184 15.34 -4.78 -5.43
N ALA A 185 15.95 -4.64 -4.26
CA ALA A 185 17.08 -3.72 -4.08
C ALA A 185 18.25 -4.07 -5.01
N ALA A 186 18.58 -5.36 -5.14
CA ALA A 186 19.62 -5.81 -6.07
C ALA A 186 19.24 -5.50 -7.53
N SER A 187 17.98 -5.73 -7.94
CA SER A 187 17.53 -5.43 -9.30
C SER A 187 17.60 -3.94 -9.64
N LEU A 188 17.26 -3.08 -8.68
CA LEU A 188 17.30 -1.63 -8.85
C LEU A 188 18.71 -1.05 -8.77
N ALA A 189 19.69 -1.81 -8.28
CA ALA A 189 21.10 -1.40 -8.33
C ALA A 189 21.57 -1.15 -9.77
N HIS A 190 21.08 -1.93 -10.75
CA HIS A 190 21.36 -1.72 -12.18
C HIS A 190 20.82 -0.39 -12.72
N VAL A 191 19.92 0.28 -11.99
CA VAL A 191 19.37 1.60 -12.34
C VAL A 191 20.03 2.71 -11.51
N LEU A 192 20.20 2.48 -10.21
CA LEU A 192 20.58 3.53 -9.24
C LEU A 192 22.06 3.53 -8.85
N ASN A 193 22.78 2.44 -9.12
CA ASN A 193 24.21 2.27 -8.88
C ASN A 193 24.88 1.43 -10.00
N PRO A 194 24.69 1.75 -11.30
CA PRO A 194 25.31 1.00 -12.38
C PRO A 194 26.81 1.27 -12.50
N ASP A 195 27.58 0.30 -12.96
CA ASP A 195 29.03 0.42 -13.24
C ASP A 195 29.34 0.95 -14.65
N SER A 196 28.39 0.82 -15.57
CA SER A 196 28.52 1.31 -16.94
C SER A 196 27.19 1.77 -17.54
N ILE A 197 27.24 2.89 -18.27
CA ILE A 197 26.07 3.54 -18.86
C ILE A 197 26.31 3.80 -20.36
N VAL A 198 25.30 3.51 -21.17
CA VAL A 198 25.22 4.00 -22.55
C VAL A 198 24.08 5.01 -22.71
N VAL A 199 24.33 6.14 -23.38
CA VAL A 199 23.28 7.11 -23.75
C VAL A 199 23.00 7.01 -25.26
N ILE A 200 21.75 6.69 -25.60
CA ILE A 200 21.30 6.44 -26.97
C ILE A 200 20.37 7.58 -27.39
N GLY A 201 20.62 8.18 -28.56
CA GLY A 201 19.83 9.33 -29.06
C GLY A 201 20.40 10.70 -28.68
N VAL A 202 21.72 10.81 -28.54
CA VAL A 202 22.41 12.08 -28.24
C VAL A 202 22.57 12.92 -29.50
N GLY A 203 22.00 14.13 -29.54
CA GLY A 203 22.18 15.04 -30.67
C GLY A 203 23.54 15.75 -30.69
N ARG A 204 24.03 16.08 -31.90
CA ARG A 204 25.29 16.84 -32.10
C ARG A 204 25.20 18.29 -31.65
N GLN A 205 24.03 18.92 -31.82
CA GLN A 205 23.82 20.33 -31.47
C GLN A 205 23.22 20.48 -30.07
N PRO A 206 23.47 21.62 -29.38
CA PRO A 206 22.75 21.98 -28.16
C PRO A 206 21.22 21.94 -28.37
N GLY A 207 20.48 21.54 -27.34
CA GLY A 207 19.00 21.58 -27.32
C GLY A 207 18.28 20.24 -27.51
N SER A 208 18.98 19.14 -27.81
CA SER A 208 18.36 17.80 -27.77
C SER A 208 18.34 17.23 -26.35
N ILE A 209 17.26 16.51 -26.00
CA ILE A 209 17.09 15.88 -24.67
C ILE A 209 18.26 14.92 -24.36
N GLY A 210 18.63 14.03 -25.30
CA GLY A 210 19.73 13.10 -25.09
C GLY A 210 21.07 13.78 -24.83
N ARG A 211 21.30 14.98 -25.39
CA ARG A 211 22.51 15.77 -25.07
C ARG A 211 22.43 16.41 -23.69
N ALA A 212 21.26 16.86 -23.25
CA ALA A 212 21.07 17.36 -21.88
C ALA A 212 21.30 16.25 -20.85
N VAL A 213 20.75 15.06 -21.10
CA VAL A 213 20.98 13.85 -20.28
C VAL A 213 22.46 13.51 -20.18
N LEU A 214 23.18 13.46 -21.30
CA LEU A 214 24.62 13.19 -21.29
C LEU A 214 25.39 14.28 -20.51
N ALA A 215 25.03 15.56 -20.69
CA ALA A 215 25.68 16.66 -19.98
C ALA A 215 25.45 16.57 -18.46
N ASN A 216 24.24 16.21 -18.03
CA ASN A 216 23.90 16.02 -16.62
C ASN A 216 24.65 14.83 -16.02
N LEU A 217 24.75 13.72 -16.75
CA LEU A 217 25.50 12.54 -16.32
C LEU A 217 26.96 12.91 -16.04
N LEU A 218 27.61 13.61 -16.97
CA LEU A 218 28.99 14.05 -16.80
C LEU A 218 29.13 15.07 -15.66
N ARG A 219 28.19 16.02 -15.55
CA ARG A 219 28.15 17.04 -14.47
C ARG A 219 27.97 16.42 -13.08
N SER A 220 27.28 15.28 -12.98
CA SER A 220 27.09 14.57 -11.71
C SER A 220 28.39 14.01 -11.13
N GLY A 221 29.43 13.84 -11.96
CA GLY A 221 30.70 13.22 -11.58
C GLY A 221 30.62 11.70 -11.53
N TYR A 222 29.75 11.10 -12.35
CA TYR A 222 29.59 9.65 -12.44
C TYR A 222 30.94 8.95 -12.65
N PRO A 223 31.30 7.98 -11.77
CA PRO A 223 32.64 7.39 -11.77
C PRO A 223 32.79 6.21 -12.75
N GLY A 224 31.68 5.66 -13.23
CA GLY A 224 31.66 4.48 -14.09
C GLY A 224 31.96 4.78 -15.56
N HIS A 225 31.90 3.74 -16.38
CA HIS A 225 32.16 3.87 -17.82
C HIS A 225 30.95 4.47 -18.56
N VAL A 226 31.20 5.42 -19.46
CA VAL A 226 30.15 6.08 -20.25
C VAL A 226 30.47 5.98 -21.73
N GLU A 227 29.50 5.52 -22.52
CA GLU A 227 29.53 5.56 -23.99
C GLU A 227 28.24 6.13 -24.57
N VAL A 228 28.29 6.49 -25.85
CA VAL A 228 27.15 7.01 -26.61
C VAL A 228 26.95 6.18 -27.86
N VAL A 229 25.71 5.91 -28.24
CA VAL A 229 25.39 5.37 -29.58
C VAL A 229 25.00 6.51 -30.51
N HIS A 230 25.80 6.72 -31.56
CA HIS A 230 25.54 7.72 -32.59
C HIS A 230 26.07 7.26 -33.96
N PRO A 231 25.29 7.34 -35.05
CA PRO A 231 25.62 6.71 -36.33
C PRO A 231 26.86 7.30 -37.05
N HIS A 232 27.21 8.56 -36.77
CA HIS A 232 28.23 9.29 -37.55
C HIS A 232 29.27 10.06 -36.73
N ALA A 233 29.12 10.12 -35.41
CA ALA A 233 30.03 10.89 -34.56
C ALA A 233 31.02 9.91 -33.94
N SER A 234 32.27 10.34 -33.79
CA SER A 234 33.28 9.57 -33.04
C SER A 234 33.31 9.95 -31.56
N SER A 235 32.91 11.18 -31.23
CA SER A 235 32.73 11.63 -29.85
C SER A 235 31.68 12.75 -29.75
N ILE A 236 31.03 12.84 -28.59
CA ILE A 236 30.12 13.92 -28.20
C ILE A 236 30.38 14.25 -26.73
N LEU A 237 30.60 15.54 -26.41
CA LEU A 237 31.00 15.98 -25.05
C LEU A 237 32.21 15.21 -24.52
N GLU A 238 33.18 14.94 -25.39
CA GLU A 238 34.41 14.16 -25.10
C GLU A 238 34.16 12.68 -24.74
N VAL A 239 32.91 12.22 -24.78
CA VAL A 239 32.53 10.82 -24.61
C VAL A 239 32.62 10.09 -25.95
N ARG A 240 33.18 8.88 -25.92
CA ARG A 240 33.29 8.00 -27.09
C ARG A 240 31.90 7.64 -27.65
N CYS A 241 31.78 7.70 -28.98
CA CYS A 241 30.59 7.22 -29.67
C CYS A 241 30.85 5.89 -30.39
N ALA A 242 30.01 4.89 -30.14
CA ALA A 242 29.87 3.71 -30.97
C ALA A 242 28.80 3.93 -32.05
N THR A 243 28.93 3.28 -33.20
CA THR A 243 27.96 3.40 -34.30
C THR A 243 26.70 2.58 -34.09
N SER A 244 26.74 1.56 -33.23
CA SER A 244 25.65 0.66 -32.84
C SER A 244 25.90 0.10 -31.44
N ILE A 245 24.89 -0.57 -30.85
CA ILE A 245 25.03 -1.16 -29.50
C ILE A 245 26.06 -2.30 -29.54
N ALA A 246 26.09 -3.10 -30.60
CA ALA A 246 27.14 -4.11 -30.81
C ALA A 246 28.58 -3.55 -30.94
N GLY A 247 28.73 -2.24 -31.17
CA GLY A 247 30.02 -1.56 -31.29
C GLY A 247 30.55 -0.96 -29.99
N LEU A 248 29.82 -1.12 -28.87
CA LEU A 248 30.23 -0.64 -27.56
C LEU A 248 31.45 -1.43 -27.07
N SER A 249 32.31 -0.79 -26.27
CA SER A 249 33.53 -1.42 -25.76
C SER A 249 33.27 -2.38 -24.60
N VAL A 250 32.16 -2.20 -23.89
CA VAL A 250 31.64 -3.12 -22.86
C VAL A 250 30.14 -3.29 -23.05
N VAL A 251 29.58 -4.38 -22.52
CA VAL A 251 28.13 -4.50 -22.37
C VAL A 251 27.70 -3.55 -21.24
N PRO A 252 26.92 -2.50 -21.52
CA PRO A 252 26.53 -1.55 -20.48
C PRO A 252 25.50 -2.18 -19.54
N GLU A 253 25.59 -1.85 -18.25
CA GLU A 253 24.57 -2.26 -17.29
C GLU A 253 23.26 -1.49 -17.49
N LEU A 254 23.38 -0.19 -17.77
CA LEU A 254 22.24 0.73 -17.96
C LEU A 254 22.27 1.39 -19.34
N ALA A 255 21.15 1.32 -20.07
CA ALA A 255 20.92 2.08 -21.29
C ALA A 255 19.92 3.22 -21.06
N VAL A 256 20.28 4.44 -21.45
CA VAL A 256 19.39 5.62 -21.40
C VAL A 256 18.92 5.96 -22.81
N VAL A 257 17.63 5.80 -23.09
CA VAL A 257 17.07 5.87 -24.45
C VAL A 257 16.29 7.18 -24.66
N CYS A 258 16.80 8.00 -25.59
CA CYS A 258 16.26 9.31 -25.96
C CYS A 258 15.94 9.40 -27.47
N LEU A 259 15.34 8.35 -28.03
CA LEU A 259 15.02 8.24 -29.46
C LEU A 259 13.51 8.40 -29.74
N PRO A 260 13.07 8.66 -30.98
CA PRO A 260 11.66 8.51 -31.37
C PRO A 260 11.14 7.08 -31.16
N ALA A 261 9.83 6.92 -30.92
CA ALA A 261 9.21 5.67 -30.46
C ALA A 261 9.67 4.39 -31.17
N GLU A 262 9.59 4.32 -32.49
CA GLU A 262 10.01 3.12 -33.26
C GLU A 262 11.51 2.82 -33.15
N ALA A 263 12.35 3.84 -33.25
CA ALA A 263 13.80 3.67 -33.11
C ALA A 263 14.17 3.31 -31.66
N ALA A 264 13.43 3.81 -30.68
CA ALA A 264 13.59 3.47 -29.29
C ALA A 264 13.23 2.00 -29.02
N ALA A 265 12.14 1.49 -29.61
CA ALA A 265 11.77 0.08 -29.50
C ALA A 265 12.86 -0.85 -30.09
N ASN A 266 13.38 -0.53 -31.28
CA ASN A 266 14.49 -1.28 -31.87
C ASN A 266 15.75 -1.27 -30.97
N ALA A 267 16.08 -0.12 -30.39
CA ALA A 267 17.23 0.01 -29.50
C ALA A 267 17.07 -0.84 -28.22
N VAL A 268 15.87 -0.92 -27.65
CA VAL A 268 15.61 -1.74 -26.46
C VAL A 268 15.74 -3.23 -26.77
N GLU A 269 15.25 -3.69 -27.92
CA GLU A 269 15.44 -5.08 -28.37
C GLU A 269 16.92 -5.44 -28.57
N GLU A 270 17.70 -4.55 -29.20
CA GLU A 270 19.14 -4.74 -29.37
C GLU A 270 19.88 -4.72 -28.03
N CYS A 271 19.49 -3.83 -27.10
CA CYS A 271 20.02 -3.80 -25.73
C CYS A 271 19.80 -5.14 -25.01
N GLY A 272 18.56 -5.65 -25.03
CA GLY A 272 18.22 -6.93 -24.40
C GLY A 272 19.00 -8.09 -24.99
N SER A 273 19.12 -8.14 -26.32
CA SER A 273 19.90 -9.16 -27.03
C SER A 273 21.40 -9.09 -26.72
N HIS A 274 21.91 -7.91 -26.38
CA HIS A 274 23.32 -7.72 -26.01
C HIS A 274 23.60 -7.95 -24.51
N GLY A 275 22.57 -8.16 -23.68
CA GLY A 275 22.71 -8.46 -22.26
C GLY A 275 22.71 -7.23 -21.34
N VAL A 276 22.17 -6.10 -21.80
CA VAL A 276 21.93 -4.92 -20.94
C VAL A 276 20.97 -5.32 -19.81
N ARG A 277 21.21 -4.84 -18.59
CA ARG A 277 20.42 -5.23 -17.40
C ARG A 277 19.25 -4.30 -17.13
N ALA A 278 19.40 -3.01 -17.43
CA ALA A 278 18.36 -2.02 -17.19
C ALA A 278 18.28 -0.92 -18.25
N VAL A 279 17.08 -0.34 -18.40
CA VAL A 279 16.79 0.74 -19.34
C VAL A 279 16.09 1.90 -18.63
N VAL A 280 16.59 3.13 -18.83
CA VAL A 280 15.85 4.36 -18.53
C VAL A 280 15.33 4.93 -19.84
N MET A 281 14.01 4.91 -20.03
CA MET A 281 13.37 5.28 -21.28
C MET A 281 12.72 6.65 -21.19
N ILE A 282 13.41 7.67 -21.70
CA ILE A 282 12.93 9.06 -21.72
C ILE A 282 11.84 9.26 -22.78
N THR A 283 11.92 8.50 -23.87
CA THR A 283 11.00 8.54 -25.01
C THR A 283 9.53 8.45 -24.60
N SER A 284 8.69 9.35 -25.14
CA SER A 284 7.23 9.35 -24.97
C SER A 284 6.49 8.78 -26.19
N GLY A 285 5.17 8.64 -26.11
CA GLY A 285 4.31 8.22 -27.23
C GLY A 285 4.32 6.72 -27.53
N LEU A 286 4.66 5.88 -26.55
CA LEU A 286 4.72 4.42 -26.69
C LEU A 286 3.46 3.71 -26.19
N THR A 287 2.79 4.26 -25.18
CA THR A 287 1.61 3.64 -24.57
C THR A 287 0.48 3.49 -25.59
N GLY A 288 -0.06 2.27 -25.72
CA GLY A 288 -1.12 1.94 -26.67
C GLY A 288 -0.66 1.76 -28.13
N THR A 289 0.66 1.63 -28.37
CA THR A 289 1.23 1.45 -29.72
C THR A 289 1.92 0.09 -29.88
N ALA A 290 2.12 -0.35 -31.13
CA ALA A 290 2.87 -1.57 -31.43
C ALA A 290 4.34 -1.51 -30.95
N ALA A 291 4.97 -0.33 -31.05
CA ALA A 291 6.31 -0.09 -30.52
C ALA A 291 6.36 -0.25 -28.99
N GLY A 292 5.33 0.22 -28.27
CA GLY A 292 5.22 0.03 -26.83
C GLY A 292 5.11 -1.44 -26.42
N GLU A 293 4.33 -2.23 -27.13
CA GLU A 293 4.21 -3.67 -26.88
C GLU A 293 5.52 -4.42 -27.17
N ARG A 294 6.25 -4.02 -28.22
CA ARG A 294 7.59 -4.55 -28.50
C ARG A 294 8.58 -4.26 -27.37
N VAL A 295 8.58 -3.03 -26.83
CA VAL A 295 9.41 -2.67 -25.67
C VAL A 295 9.07 -3.54 -24.47
N ARG A 296 7.79 -3.69 -24.12
CA ARG A 296 7.36 -4.55 -23.00
C ARG A 296 7.81 -5.99 -23.20
N LYS A 297 7.62 -6.52 -24.41
CA LYS A 297 8.05 -7.87 -24.75
C LYS A 297 9.55 -8.04 -24.59
N ALA A 298 10.36 -7.14 -25.15
CA ALA A 298 11.82 -7.21 -25.08
C ALA A 298 12.34 -7.15 -23.64
N VAL A 299 11.80 -6.24 -22.83
CA VAL A 299 12.14 -6.12 -21.40
C VAL A 299 11.85 -7.42 -20.66
N ARG A 300 10.71 -8.05 -20.95
CA ARG A 300 10.33 -9.32 -20.33
C ARG A 300 11.20 -10.48 -20.80
N GLU A 301 11.41 -10.60 -22.10
CA GLU A 301 12.13 -11.71 -22.74
C GLU A 301 13.59 -11.76 -22.31
N HIS A 302 14.22 -10.59 -22.14
CA HIS A 302 15.63 -10.47 -21.75
C HIS A 302 15.84 -10.22 -20.25
N GLY A 303 14.78 -10.24 -19.44
CA GLY A 303 14.89 -10.04 -18.00
C GLY A 303 15.43 -8.67 -17.59
N MET A 304 15.21 -7.65 -18.41
CA MET A 304 15.64 -6.28 -18.10
C MET A 304 14.71 -5.61 -17.09
N ARG A 305 15.24 -4.66 -16.32
CA ARG A 305 14.42 -3.68 -15.59
C ARG A 305 14.22 -2.42 -16.43
N LEU A 306 13.05 -1.80 -16.34
CA LEU A 306 12.78 -0.56 -17.10
C LEU A 306 12.13 0.53 -16.24
N VAL A 307 12.76 1.71 -16.23
CA VAL A 307 12.17 2.98 -15.74
C VAL A 307 11.63 3.78 -16.93
N GLY A 308 10.37 4.19 -16.85
CA GLY A 308 9.65 4.84 -17.95
C GLY A 308 8.63 3.90 -18.62
N PRO A 309 8.30 4.11 -19.92
CA PRO A 309 8.73 5.21 -20.79
C PRO A 309 8.17 6.57 -20.34
N ASN A 310 8.38 7.61 -21.16
CA ASN A 310 7.81 8.95 -20.95
C ASN A 310 8.16 9.53 -19.56
N CYS A 311 9.43 9.45 -19.21
CA CYS A 311 9.91 9.87 -17.90
C CYS A 311 10.91 11.02 -17.97
N LEU A 312 11.12 11.67 -16.83
CA LEU A 312 12.18 12.66 -16.66
C LEU A 312 13.57 12.03 -16.59
N GLY A 313 13.66 10.76 -16.18
CA GLY A 313 14.90 10.03 -15.92
C GLY A 313 15.09 9.72 -14.43
N VAL A 314 16.36 9.49 -14.05
CA VAL A 314 16.77 9.05 -12.72
C VAL A 314 17.93 9.89 -12.20
N VAL A 315 17.88 10.20 -10.91
CA VAL A 315 18.99 10.78 -10.13
C VAL A 315 19.31 9.86 -8.96
N SER A 316 20.60 9.63 -8.71
CA SER A 316 21.13 9.13 -7.44
C SER A 316 22.21 10.09 -6.95
N THR A 317 22.12 10.52 -5.69
CA THR A 317 23.14 11.39 -5.08
C THR A 317 24.11 10.62 -4.19
N ALA A 318 24.10 9.29 -4.29
CA ALA A 318 24.99 8.42 -3.53
C ALA A 318 26.46 8.79 -3.79
N PRO A 319 27.30 8.97 -2.75
CA PRO A 319 28.71 9.29 -2.97
C PRO A 319 29.49 8.23 -3.75
N SER A 320 29.08 6.96 -3.65
CA SER A 320 29.69 5.84 -4.38
C SER A 320 29.39 5.86 -5.87
N CYS A 321 28.25 6.42 -6.25
CA CYS A 321 27.79 6.46 -7.64
C CYS A 321 26.82 7.66 -7.82
N PRO A 322 27.34 8.89 -7.84
CA PRO A 322 26.52 10.04 -8.20
C PRO A 322 26.12 9.91 -9.67
N LEU A 323 24.83 10.01 -9.93
CA LEU A 323 24.23 9.74 -11.23
C LEU A 323 23.12 10.75 -11.48
N ASP A 324 23.13 11.40 -12.64
CA ASP A 324 22.02 12.21 -13.12
C ASP A 324 21.79 11.93 -14.61
N VAL A 325 20.83 11.05 -14.90
CA VAL A 325 20.39 10.73 -16.27
C VAL A 325 19.05 11.40 -16.59
N THR A 326 18.84 12.60 -16.05
CA THR A 326 17.68 13.45 -16.33
C THR A 326 18.03 14.58 -17.29
N PHE A 327 17.01 15.33 -17.71
CA PHE A 327 17.17 16.60 -18.41
C PHE A 327 16.80 17.81 -17.53
N LEU A 328 17.03 17.71 -16.21
CA LEU A 328 16.91 18.85 -15.29
C LEU A 328 17.91 19.95 -15.64
N GLU A 329 17.48 21.22 -15.53
CA GLU A 329 18.36 22.35 -15.82
C GLU A 329 19.45 22.53 -14.74
N ARG A 330 19.06 22.39 -13.47
CA ARG A 330 19.97 22.47 -12.31
C ARG A 330 20.04 21.11 -11.61
N PRO A 331 21.25 20.70 -11.18
CA PRO A 331 21.39 19.44 -10.44
C PRO A 331 20.73 19.59 -9.07
N PRO A 332 20.05 18.55 -8.57
CA PRO A 332 19.52 18.59 -7.22
C PRO A 332 20.64 18.57 -6.17
N LEU A 333 20.35 19.13 -4.99
CA LEU A 333 21.23 19.03 -3.84
C LEU A 333 21.26 17.58 -3.32
N ARG A 334 22.40 17.18 -2.73
CA ARG A 334 22.51 15.89 -2.04
C ARG A 334 21.80 15.97 -0.69
N GLY A 335 21.00 14.97 -0.35
CA GLY A 335 20.29 14.91 0.94
C GLY A 335 19.55 13.60 1.17
N GLY A 336 18.58 13.61 2.07
CA GLY A 336 17.87 12.43 2.54
C GLY A 336 16.49 12.19 1.92
N ILE A 337 16.08 12.93 0.88
CA ILE A 337 14.72 12.82 0.34
C ILE A 337 14.68 11.90 -0.87
N GLY A 338 13.97 10.77 -0.77
CA GLY A 338 13.71 9.86 -1.89
C GLY A 338 12.42 10.24 -2.60
N ILE A 339 12.45 10.40 -3.93
CA ILE A 339 11.30 10.86 -4.73
C ILE A 339 10.95 9.82 -5.80
N ALA A 340 9.70 9.34 -5.79
CA ALA A 340 9.10 8.57 -6.87
C ALA A 340 7.99 9.41 -7.52
N THR A 341 8.06 9.63 -8.83
CA THR A 341 7.04 10.42 -9.53
C THR A 341 6.65 9.84 -10.89
N GLN A 342 5.35 9.64 -11.11
CA GLN A 342 4.82 9.34 -12.44
C GLN A 342 4.73 10.58 -13.35
N SER A 343 4.75 11.79 -12.79
CA SER A 343 4.73 13.05 -13.55
C SER A 343 6.11 13.70 -13.59
N GLY A 344 6.68 13.84 -14.79
CA GLY A 344 7.95 14.53 -14.98
C GLY A 344 7.88 16.01 -14.58
N GLY A 345 6.78 16.70 -14.92
CA GLY A 345 6.57 18.11 -14.58
C GLY A 345 6.51 18.35 -13.06
N VAL A 346 5.83 17.46 -12.33
CA VAL A 346 5.81 17.50 -10.85
C VAL A 346 7.20 17.22 -10.29
N GLY A 347 7.94 16.26 -10.86
CA GLY A 347 9.32 15.97 -10.46
C GLY A 347 10.25 17.18 -10.58
N ILE A 348 10.15 17.92 -11.69
CA ILE A 348 10.92 19.17 -11.93
C ILE A 348 10.54 20.21 -10.88
N ALA A 349 9.25 20.51 -10.73
CA ALA A 349 8.77 21.55 -9.82
C ALA A 349 9.14 21.28 -8.35
N LEU A 350 8.97 20.03 -7.91
CA LEU A 350 9.33 19.61 -6.55
C LEU A 350 10.84 19.73 -6.31
N THR A 351 11.66 19.27 -7.26
CA THR A 351 13.12 19.30 -7.11
C THR A 351 13.65 20.73 -7.06
N GLU A 352 13.10 21.64 -7.87
CA GLU A 352 13.45 23.06 -7.85
C GLU A 352 13.04 23.71 -6.51
N ALA A 353 11.83 23.41 -6.02
CA ALA A 353 11.35 23.92 -4.74
C ALA A 353 12.22 23.44 -3.55
N LEU A 354 12.57 22.15 -3.51
CA LEU A 354 13.45 21.60 -2.47
C LEU A 354 14.85 22.21 -2.51
N THR A 355 15.42 22.35 -3.71
CA THR A 355 16.73 23.00 -3.90
C THR A 355 16.70 24.45 -3.41
N GLY A 356 15.61 25.18 -3.67
CA GLY A 356 15.41 26.54 -3.17
C GLY A 356 15.36 26.66 -1.63
N LEU A 357 15.01 25.57 -0.94
CA LEU A 357 15.01 25.47 0.53
C LEU A 357 16.32 24.91 1.11
N GLY A 358 17.31 24.59 0.27
CA GLY A 358 18.52 23.90 0.71
C GLY A 358 18.30 22.42 1.08
N LEU A 359 17.14 21.85 0.71
CA LEU A 359 16.82 20.44 0.94
C LEU A 359 17.27 19.58 -0.24
N GLY A 360 17.97 18.49 0.06
CA GLY A 360 18.54 17.61 -0.94
C GLY A 360 17.84 16.26 -1.06
N VAL A 361 18.01 15.64 -2.24
CA VAL A 361 17.46 14.34 -2.57
C VAL A 361 18.50 13.24 -2.39
N SER A 362 18.07 12.04 -1.99
CA SER A 362 18.89 10.83 -1.96
C SER A 362 18.86 10.10 -3.31
N ALA A 363 17.66 10.03 -3.89
CA ALA A 363 17.38 9.55 -5.24
C ALA A 363 16.06 10.16 -5.76
N LEU A 364 15.98 10.40 -7.06
CA LEU A 364 14.75 10.74 -7.76
C LEU A 364 14.55 9.72 -8.89
N VAL A 365 13.38 9.08 -8.94
CA VAL A 365 13.00 8.17 -10.02
C VAL A 365 11.69 8.64 -10.62
N SER A 366 11.75 9.10 -11.87
CA SER A 366 10.55 9.36 -12.65
C SER A 366 10.13 8.10 -13.37
N THR A 367 9.01 7.49 -12.97
CA THR A 367 8.57 6.21 -13.56
C THR A 367 7.76 6.40 -14.85
N GLY A 368 7.28 7.62 -15.10
CA GLY A 368 6.46 7.94 -16.28
C GLY A 368 5.27 6.99 -16.42
N ASP A 369 5.11 6.43 -17.63
CA ASP A 369 4.05 5.48 -17.98
C ASP A 369 4.16 4.14 -17.23
N LYS A 370 5.26 3.90 -16.51
CA LYS A 370 5.47 2.80 -15.57
C LYS A 370 5.23 1.42 -16.21
N TYR A 371 6.06 1.08 -17.19
CA TYR A 371 5.99 -0.23 -17.87
C TYR A 371 6.52 -1.39 -17.03
N ASP A 372 7.42 -1.14 -16.07
CA ASP A 372 8.04 -2.19 -15.25
C ASP A 372 8.29 -1.69 -13.81
N VAL A 373 9.30 -0.83 -13.59
CA VAL A 373 9.63 -0.31 -12.25
C VAL A 373 8.51 0.59 -11.72
N SER A 374 8.04 0.28 -10.51
CA SER A 374 6.86 0.84 -9.86
C SER A 374 7.17 1.46 -8.49
N GLY A 375 6.16 2.09 -7.88
CA GLY A 375 6.28 2.60 -6.51
C GLY A 375 6.57 1.52 -5.47
N ASN A 376 6.15 0.27 -5.69
CA ASN A 376 6.45 -0.84 -4.77
C ASN A 376 7.95 -1.15 -4.73
N ASP A 377 8.59 -1.15 -5.90
CA ASP A 377 10.01 -1.47 -6.03
C ASP A 377 10.85 -0.37 -5.38
N LEU A 378 10.44 0.89 -5.54
CA LEU A 378 11.11 2.04 -4.93
C LEU A 378 10.95 2.08 -3.40
N LEU A 379 9.79 1.68 -2.86
CA LEU A 379 9.61 1.51 -1.42
C LEU A 379 10.57 0.45 -0.86
N LEU A 380 10.77 -0.66 -1.58
CA LEU A 380 11.71 -1.71 -1.18
C LEU A 380 13.17 -1.25 -1.28
N TRP A 381 13.53 -0.51 -2.32
CA TRP A 381 14.84 0.14 -2.40
C TRP A 381 15.11 1.00 -1.17
N TRP A 382 14.18 1.89 -0.80
CA TRP A 382 14.35 2.77 0.35
C TRP A 382 14.28 2.05 1.70
N ALA A 383 13.61 0.90 1.80
CA ALA A 383 13.70 0.05 2.99
C ALA A 383 15.17 -0.33 3.28
N SER A 384 15.93 -0.66 2.23
CA SER A 384 17.36 -0.97 2.31
C SER A 384 18.30 0.25 2.38
N ASP A 385 17.94 1.38 1.76
CA ASP A 385 18.77 2.59 1.71
C ASP A 385 18.64 3.44 2.98
N ARG A 386 19.64 3.38 3.85
CA ARG A 386 19.69 4.15 5.11
C ARG A 386 19.89 5.65 4.93
N ARG A 387 20.25 6.13 3.74
CA ARG A 387 20.44 7.57 3.48
C ARG A 387 19.11 8.30 3.30
N THR A 388 18.08 7.59 2.85
CA THR A 388 16.75 8.17 2.64
C THR A 388 16.04 8.30 3.98
N GLN A 389 15.82 9.53 4.44
CA GLN A 389 15.13 9.85 5.68
C GLN A 389 13.67 10.25 5.47
N ILE A 390 13.30 10.65 4.25
CA ILE A 390 11.94 11.03 3.87
C ILE A 390 11.64 10.42 2.51
N VAL A 391 10.45 9.83 2.34
CA VAL A 391 10.00 9.26 1.08
C VAL A 391 8.83 10.06 0.54
N VAL A 392 8.88 10.39 -0.75
CA VAL A 392 7.88 11.20 -1.44
C VAL A 392 7.35 10.44 -2.64
N LEU A 393 6.02 10.30 -2.72
CA LEU A 393 5.32 9.53 -3.73
C LEU A 393 4.33 10.42 -4.50
N TYR A 394 4.53 10.59 -5.80
CA TYR A 394 3.50 11.07 -6.72
C TYR A 394 3.09 9.91 -7.63
N LEU A 395 2.00 9.23 -7.27
CA LEU A 395 1.50 8.05 -7.95
C LEU A 395 0.08 8.29 -8.47
N GLU A 396 -0.13 8.02 -9.76
CA GLU A 396 -1.43 8.01 -10.43
C GLU A 396 -2.07 6.62 -10.39
N SER A 397 -1.27 5.56 -10.24
CA SER A 397 -1.74 4.19 -10.03
C SER A 397 -0.83 3.40 -9.10
N PHE A 398 -1.44 2.51 -8.33
CA PHE A 398 -0.77 1.55 -7.46
C PHE A 398 -0.74 0.22 -8.20
N GLY A 399 0.43 -0.37 -8.44
CA GLY A 399 0.54 -1.63 -9.19
C GLY A 399 -0.18 -2.77 -8.47
N ASN A 400 0.40 -3.25 -7.37
CA ASN A 400 -0.27 -4.13 -6.40
C ASN A 400 -0.53 -3.29 -5.13
N PRO A 401 -1.78 -2.83 -4.90
CA PRO A 401 -2.08 -1.93 -3.78
C PRO A 401 -1.97 -2.57 -2.40
N ARG A 402 -2.25 -3.87 -2.27
CA ARG A 402 -2.07 -4.59 -1.00
C ARG A 402 -0.59 -4.67 -0.61
N LYS A 403 0.25 -5.05 -1.57
CA LYS A 403 1.72 -5.00 -1.43
C LYS A 403 2.17 -3.57 -1.11
N PHE A 404 1.67 -2.58 -1.86
CA PHE A 404 1.98 -1.16 -1.64
C PHE A 404 1.67 -0.71 -0.20
N SER A 405 0.43 -0.93 0.26
CA SER A 405 -0.03 -0.52 1.60
C SER A 405 0.86 -1.09 2.70
N ARG A 406 1.15 -2.39 2.64
CA ARG A 406 2.02 -3.06 3.61
C ARG A 406 3.46 -2.51 3.60
N LEU A 407 4.04 -2.32 2.41
CA LEU A 407 5.39 -1.79 2.26
C LEU A 407 5.49 -0.34 2.76
N ALA A 408 4.49 0.48 2.42
CA ALA A 408 4.41 1.85 2.87
C ALA A 408 4.23 1.93 4.39
N ALA A 409 3.36 1.12 4.99
CA ALA A 409 3.17 1.03 6.44
C ALA A 409 4.48 0.67 7.15
N ARG A 410 5.18 -0.38 6.68
CA ARG A 410 6.47 -0.79 7.26
C ARG A 410 7.51 0.32 7.16
N LEU A 411 7.58 1.03 6.04
CA LEU A 411 8.53 2.13 5.87
C LEU A 411 8.16 3.34 6.72
N ALA A 412 6.87 3.70 6.76
CA ALA A 412 6.29 4.78 7.55
C ALA A 412 6.56 4.64 9.04
N ARG A 413 6.71 3.42 9.58
CA ARG A 413 7.12 3.20 10.98
C ARG A 413 8.53 3.71 11.32
N THR A 414 9.40 3.83 10.33
CA THR A 414 10.81 4.22 10.53
C THR A 414 11.15 5.60 9.99
N ARG A 415 10.39 6.08 9.01
CA ARG A 415 10.64 7.34 8.31
C ARG A 415 9.35 7.86 7.66
N PRO A 416 9.12 9.18 7.59
CA PRO A 416 7.93 9.73 6.97
C PRO A 416 7.79 9.34 5.50
N VAL A 417 6.60 8.86 5.12
CA VAL A 417 6.19 8.63 3.73
C VAL A 417 5.09 9.64 3.39
N LEU A 418 5.32 10.47 2.38
CA LEU A 418 4.40 11.53 1.95
C LEU A 418 3.88 11.21 0.55
N ALA A 419 2.61 11.51 0.29
CA ALA A 419 2.02 11.32 -1.04
C ALA A 419 1.10 12.46 -1.45
N VAL A 420 1.07 12.77 -2.75
CA VAL A 420 0.10 13.73 -3.31
C VAL A 420 -1.16 12.99 -3.77
N ARG A 421 -2.34 13.49 -3.39
CA ARG A 421 -3.64 13.00 -3.85
C ARG A 421 -3.91 13.44 -5.28
N ALA A 422 -3.30 12.75 -6.24
CA ALA A 422 -3.56 12.99 -7.67
C ALA A 422 -4.96 12.46 -8.07
N GLY A 423 -5.68 13.21 -8.92
CA GLY A 423 -6.90 12.70 -9.58
C GLY A 423 -8.14 12.54 -8.69
N SER A 424 -8.35 13.38 -7.67
CA SER A 424 -9.48 13.23 -6.73
C SER A 424 -10.87 13.61 -7.29
N GLY A 425 -10.95 14.33 -8.41
CA GLY A 425 -12.24 14.73 -9.02
C GLY A 425 -12.52 14.03 -10.35
N ASP A 426 -13.79 13.80 -10.68
CA ASP A 426 -14.25 13.05 -11.87
C ASP A 426 -13.61 13.51 -13.19
N THR A 427 -13.40 14.81 -13.36
CA THR A 427 -12.74 15.38 -14.55
C THR A 427 -11.24 15.09 -14.56
N ALA A 428 -10.57 15.16 -13.40
CA ALA A 428 -9.17 14.81 -13.26
C ALA A 428 -8.94 13.30 -13.43
N GLN A 429 -9.87 12.46 -12.96
CA GLN A 429 -9.84 11.01 -13.19
C GLN A 429 -9.97 10.65 -14.67
N ARG A 430 -10.88 11.30 -15.40
CA ARG A 430 -11.02 11.11 -16.85
C ARG A 430 -9.80 11.61 -17.62
N ALA A 431 -9.24 12.75 -17.23
CA ALA A 431 -8.01 13.27 -17.83
C ALA A 431 -6.81 12.35 -17.55
N ALA A 432 -6.63 11.89 -16.30
CA ALA A 432 -5.61 10.92 -15.93
C ALA A 432 -5.77 9.61 -16.72
N ALA A 433 -6.99 9.05 -16.81
CA ALA A 433 -7.26 7.84 -17.61
C ALA A 433 -6.96 8.00 -19.12
N SER A 434 -6.99 9.23 -19.65
CA SER A 434 -6.58 9.51 -21.03
C SER A 434 -5.07 9.67 -21.22
N HIS A 435 -4.32 9.90 -20.12
CA HIS A 435 -2.87 10.05 -20.11
C HIS A 435 -2.14 8.77 -19.64
N THR A 436 -2.72 8.00 -18.72
CA THR A 436 -2.24 6.72 -18.20
C THR A 436 -3.30 5.65 -18.48
N ALA A 437 -2.96 4.57 -19.18
CA ALA A 437 -3.88 3.49 -19.54
C ALA A 437 -4.45 2.67 -18.34
N ALA A 438 -4.29 3.17 -17.11
CA ALA A 438 -4.73 2.54 -15.87
C ALA A 438 -6.07 3.13 -15.41
N VAL A 439 -6.95 2.28 -14.88
CA VAL A 439 -8.21 2.71 -14.25
C VAL A 439 -7.88 3.56 -13.02
N ALA A 440 -8.44 4.76 -12.95
CA ALA A 440 -8.26 5.65 -11.80
C ALA A 440 -8.84 5.02 -10.52
N THR A 441 -8.06 5.01 -9.44
CA THR A 441 -8.49 4.51 -8.14
C THR A 441 -9.54 5.44 -7.54
N PRO A 442 -10.68 4.93 -7.01
CA PRO A 442 -11.64 5.75 -6.29
C PRO A 442 -10.98 6.49 -5.12
N ALA A 443 -11.31 7.77 -4.92
CA ALA A 443 -10.67 8.61 -3.90
C ALA A 443 -10.80 8.02 -2.48
N VAL A 444 -11.97 7.47 -2.14
CA VAL A 444 -12.23 6.84 -0.83
C VAL A 444 -11.29 5.66 -0.59
N THR A 445 -11.07 4.80 -1.59
CA THR A 445 -10.17 3.64 -1.48
C THR A 445 -8.71 4.08 -1.32
N ARG A 446 -8.28 5.10 -2.06
CA ARG A 446 -6.93 5.66 -1.96
C ARG A 446 -6.68 6.30 -0.60
N ASP A 447 -7.63 7.09 -0.11
CA ASP A 447 -7.48 7.83 1.13
C ASP A 447 -7.49 6.87 2.34
N ALA A 448 -8.36 5.85 2.31
CA ALA A 448 -8.35 4.73 3.25
C ALA A 448 -6.98 4.00 3.29
N LEU A 449 -6.41 3.75 2.11
CA LEU A 449 -5.09 3.13 2.01
C LEU A 449 -4.02 4.02 2.65
N TYR A 450 -4.01 5.31 2.34
CA TYR A 450 -3.01 6.25 2.86
C TYR A 450 -3.07 6.35 4.39
N GLU A 451 -4.27 6.45 4.96
CA GLU A 451 -4.48 6.53 6.40
C GLU A 451 -4.01 5.25 7.11
N GLN A 452 -4.43 4.08 6.62
CA GLN A 452 -4.04 2.79 7.19
C GLN A 452 -2.52 2.56 7.12
N ALA A 453 -1.88 3.00 6.02
CA ALA A 453 -0.45 2.87 5.80
C ALA A 453 0.41 3.96 6.47
N GLY A 454 -0.19 4.92 7.18
CA GLY A 454 0.55 6.00 7.83
C GLY A 454 1.20 6.98 6.86
N ILE A 455 0.67 7.08 5.63
CA ILE A 455 1.16 8.00 4.60
C ILE A 455 0.59 9.40 4.89
N ILE A 456 1.48 10.40 4.94
CA ILE A 456 1.08 11.80 5.06
C ILE A 456 0.61 12.30 3.68
N ALA A 457 -0.70 12.23 3.47
CA ALA A 457 -1.33 12.64 2.22
C ALA A 457 -1.60 14.16 2.15
N VAL A 458 -1.20 14.78 1.05
CA VAL A 458 -1.37 16.22 0.74
C VAL A 458 -2.05 16.39 -0.62
N ASP A 459 -2.62 17.56 -0.88
CA ASP A 459 -3.42 17.82 -2.09
C ASP A 459 -2.64 18.59 -3.15
N THR A 460 -1.53 19.24 -2.79
CA THR A 460 -0.73 20.05 -3.72
C THR A 460 0.77 19.84 -3.54
N VAL A 461 1.56 20.14 -4.58
CA VAL A 461 3.03 20.14 -4.51
C VAL A 461 3.53 21.21 -3.54
N SER A 462 2.87 22.36 -3.45
CA SER A 462 3.24 23.40 -2.47
C SER A 462 3.05 22.92 -1.03
N GLU A 463 1.93 22.25 -0.74
CA GLU A 463 1.69 21.65 0.57
C GLU A 463 2.67 20.51 0.87
N LEU A 464 3.04 19.71 -0.13
CA LEU A 464 4.08 18.69 0.01
C LEU A 464 5.40 19.32 0.48
N VAL A 465 5.85 20.40 -0.15
CA VAL A 465 7.09 21.11 0.19
C VAL A 465 7.03 21.63 1.64
N ASP A 466 5.91 22.21 2.04
CA ASP A 466 5.67 22.70 3.41
C ASP A 466 5.79 21.60 4.47
N VAL A 467 5.20 20.42 4.20
CA VAL A 467 5.29 19.28 5.10
C VAL A 467 6.71 18.74 5.15
N ILE A 468 7.39 18.60 4.01
CA ILE A 468 8.79 18.15 3.95
C ILE A 468 9.67 19.07 4.79
N ALA A 469 9.54 20.39 4.66
CA ALA A 469 10.29 21.36 5.47
C ALA A 469 10.03 21.16 6.96
N GLY A 470 8.75 21.00 7.36
CA GLY A 470 8.36 20.77 8.74
C GLY A 470 8.99 19.51 9.34
N VAL A 471 8.90 18.37 8.66
CA VAL A 471 9.48 17.09 9.16
C VAL A 471 11.00 17.01 9.00
N SER A 472 11.62 17.81 8.13
CA SER A 472 13.08 17.83 7.95
C SER A 472 13.80 18.59 9.06
N TRP A 473 13.15 19.62 9.63
CA TRP A 473 13.81 20.56 10.54
C TRP A 473 13.26 20.53 11.97
N GLN A 474 12.28 19.69 12.27
CA GLN A 474 11.67 19.56 13.59
C GLN A 474 11.40 18.10 13.99
N PRO A 475 11.47 17.77 15.28
CA PRO A 475 10.97 16.49 15.77
C PRO A 475 9.46 16.38 15.60
N LEU A 476 8.93 15.15 15.63
CA LEU A 476 7.49 14.91 15.68
C LEU A 476 6.91 15.39 17.03
N PRO A 477 5.69 15.95 17.04
CA PRO A 477 5.06 16.40 18.27
C PRO A 477 4.62 15.20 19.11
N ARG A 478 4.69 15.32 20.43
CA ARG A 478 4.28 14.23 21.36
C ARG A 478 2.76 14.07 21.50
N GLY A 479 1.99 14.95 20.88
CA GLY A 479 0.54 15.01 21.02
C GLY A 479 -0.05 16.19 20.26
N ARG A 480 -1.31 16.50 20.55
CA ARG A 480 -2.10 17.52 19.84
C ARG A 480 -2.22 18.85 20.59
N ARG A 481 -1.60 18.98 21.78
CA ARG A 481 -1.73 20.18 22.61
C ARG A 481 -0.77 21.27 22.13
N VAL A 482 -1.31 22.32 21.52
CA VAL A 482 -0.54 23.38 20.88
C VAL A 482 -0.61 24.67 21.67
N ALA A 483 0.53 25.32 21.84
CA ALA A 483 0.61 26.69 22.32
C ALA A 483 0.86 27.65 21.16
N VAL A 484 0.24 28.82 21.20
CA VAL A 484 0.55 29.92 20.28
C VAL A 484 1.25 31.02 21.06
N VAL A 485 2.37 31.51 20.55
CA VAL A 485 3.08 32.68 21.08
C VAL A 485 3.18 33.74 20.00
N SER A 486 2.69 34.94 20.28
CA SER A 486 2.61 36.04 19.32
C SER A 486 3.01 37.38 19.92
N ASN A 487 3.50 38.30 19.07
CA ASN A 487 3.64 39.72 19.39
C ASN A 487 2.52 40.57 18.80
N ALA A 488 1.57 39.95 18.10
CA ALA A 488 0.40 40.60 17.53
C ALA A 488 -0.85 39.75 17.76
N GLY A 489 -1.80 40.25 18.55
CA GLY A 489 -3.02 39.52 18.90
C GLY A 489 -3.78 38.94 17.71
N GLY A 490 -3.93 39.70 16.61
CA GLY A 490 -4.59 39.22 15.40
C GLY A 490 -3.92 37.99 14.76
N ALA A 491 -2.58 37.96 14.71
CA ALA A 491 -1.84 36.80 14.20
C ALA A 491 -1.96 35.60 15.16
N GLY A 492 -2.00 35.85 16.47
CA GLY A 492 -2.20 34.82 17.49
C GLY A 492 -3.58 34.16 17.40
N VAL A 493 -4.64 34.95 17.20
CA VAL A 493 -6.01 34.45 17.01
C VAL A 493 -6.12 33.63 15.72
N LEU A 494 -5.61 34.12 14.60
CA LEU A 494 -5.62 33.37 13.34
C LEU A 494 -4.88 32.03 13.44
N ALA A 495 -3.76 31.99 14.18
CA ALA A 495 -3.03 30.76 14.44
C ALA A 495 -3.81 29.77 15.32
N ALA A 496 -4.50 30.26 16.36
CA ALA A 496 -5.33 29.42 17.23
C ALA A 496 -6.53 28.83 16.47
N ASP A 497 -7.28 29.67 15.75
CA ASP A 497 -8.41 29.25 14.92
C ASP A 497 -7.96 28.23 13.86
N ALA A 498 -6.76 28.41 13.29
CA ALA A 498 -6.19 27.46 12.35
C ALA A 498 -5.83 26.13 13.01
N CYS A 499 -5.27 26.13 14.22
CA CYS A 499 -4.98 24.92 14.97
C CYS A 499 -6.25 24.10 15.21
N GLU A 500 -7.33 24.73 15.68
CA GLU A 500 -8.59 24.06 15.98
C GLU A 500 -9.23 23.46 14.72
N ARG A 501 -9.19 24.16 13.58
CA ARG A 501 -9.69 23.64 12.29
C ARG A 501 -8.96 22.38 11.82
N GLU A 502 -7.68 22.25 12.17
CA GLU A 502 -6.85 21.09 11.84
C GLU A 502 -6.93 19.99 12.93
N GLY A 503 -7.85 20.16 13.89
CA GLY A 503 -8.12 19.24 14.98
C GLY A 503 -7.04 19.24 16.08
N LEU A 504 -6.20 20.27 16.15
CA LEU A 504 -5.26 20.46 17.26
C LEU A 504 -6.02 21.09 18.45
N THR A 505 -5.54 20.85 19.66
CA THR A 505 -6.16 21.34 20.89
C THR A 505 -5.31 22.45 21.49
N MET A 506 -5.89 23.59 21.84
CA MET A 506 -5.15 24.65 22.52
C MET A 506 -4.73 24.18 23.92
N ALA A 507 -3.42 24.20 24.21
CA ALA A 507 -2.87 23.76 25.49
C ALA A 507 -3.32 24.64 26.66
N CYS A 508 -3.70 24.01 27.77
CA CYS A 508 -3.92 24.68 29.05
C CYS A 508 -2.61 24.76 29.82
N PHE A 509 -2.11 25.97 30.08
CA PHE A 509 -0.86 26.16 30.82
C PHE A 509 -1.01 25.85 32.31
N SER A 510 0.08 25.36 32.90
CA SER A 510 0.17 25.23 34.35
C SER A 510 0.11 26.59 35.05
N ALA A 511 -0.39 26.62 36.29
CA ALA A 511 -0.45 27.85 37.08
C ALA A 511 0.92 28.54 37.20
N GLY A 512 2.00 27.77 37.35
CA GLY A 512 3.36 28.29 37.41
C GLY A 512 3.86 28.91 36.10
N THR A 513 3.41 28.41 34.94
CA THR A 513 3.71 29.02 33.64
C THR A 513 2.99 30.36 33.48
N VAL A 514 1.70 30.41 33.84
CA VAL A 514 0.92 31.66 33.81
C VAL A 514 1.55 32.71 34.73
N GLU A 515 1.93 32.34 35.96
CA GLU A 515 2.58 33.26 36.90
C GLU A 515 3.91 33.83 36.36
N ARG A 516 4.76 32.99 35.77
CA ARG A 516 6.02 33.44 35.14
C ARG A 516 5.78 34.37 33.95
N LEU A 517 4.78 34.07 33.13
CA LEU A 517 4.41 34.92 31.99
C LEU A 517 3.86 36.27 32.47
N SER A 518 2.97 36.28 33.46
CA SER A 518 2.41 37.52 34.04
C SER A 518 3.47 38.41 34.69
N ALA A 519 4.51 37.83 35.29
CA ALA A 519 5.61 38.59 35.87
C ALA A 519 6.56 39.18 34.80
N LEU A 520 6.66 38.51 33.65
CA LEU A 520 7.55 38.90 32.54
C LEU A 520 6.91 39.93 31.60
N LEU A 521 5.63 39.78 31.32
CA LEU A 521 4.90 40.53 30.30
C LEU A 521 4.23 41.79 30.89
N PRO A 522 4.02 42.84 30.07
CA PRO A 522 3.30 44.03 30.52
C PRO A 522 1.83 43.71 30.84
N ALA A 523 1.16 44.61 31.57
CA ALA A 523 -0.22 44.38 32.03
C ALA A 523 -1.23 44.24 30.89
N GLU A 524 -0.93 44.81 29.72
CA GLU A 524 -1.75 44.77 28.50
C GLU A 524 -1.57 43.46 27.70
N ALA A 525 -0.58 42.64 28.06
CA ALA A 525 -0.33 41.35 27.42
C ALA A 525 -1.30 40.26 27.89
N ALA A 526 -1.45 39.19 27.10
CA ALA A 526 -2.20 38.01 27.47
C ALA A 526 -1.25 36.88 27.89
N PRO A 527 -1.20 36.48 29.19
CA PRO A 527 -0.32 35.40 29.67
C PRO A 527 -0.93 33.99 29.52
N HIS A 528 -2.10 33.89 28.88
CA HIS A 528 -2.79 32.63 28.59
C HIS A 528 -2.55 32.20 27.15
N ASN A 529 -3.09 31.06 26.72
CA ASN A 529 -2.93 30.58 25.35
C ASN A 529 -4.11 31.08 24.48
N PRO A 530 -3.90 31.80 23.37
CA PRO A 530 -2.62 32.29 22.80
C PRO A 530 -1.92 33.36 23.64
N VAL A 531 -0.59 33.24 23.79
CA VAL A 531 0.22 34.25 24.48
C VAL A 531 0.41 35.44 23.55
N ASP A 532 -0.12 36.60 23.93
CA ASP A 532 0.12 37.87 23.23
C ASP A 532 1.07 38.73 24.05
N THR A 533 2.31 38.84 23.59
CA THR A 533 3.35 39.65 24.23
C THR A 533 3.22 41.15 23.94
N THR A 534 2.30 41.54 23.06
CA THR A 534 2.11 42.88 22.48
C THR A 534 3.22 43.31 21.51
N ALA A 535 2.88 44.23 20.59
CA ALA A 535 3.81 44.71 19.56
C ALA A 535 5.01 45.49 20.12
N ALA A 536 4.91 45.99 21.36
CA ALA A 536 5.94 46.78 22.00
C ALA A 536 6.97 45.93 22.78
N ALA A 537 6.73 44.62 22.95
CA ALA A 537 7.66 43.75 23.67
C ALA A 537 9.00 43.64 22.92
N PRO A 538 10.14 43.90 23.60
CA PRO A 538 11.45 43.65 23.02
C PRO A 538 11.65 42.18 22.68
N ALA A 539 12.43 41.89 21.64
CA ALA A 539 12.70 40.53 21.18
C ALA A 539 13.25 39.61 22.31
N GLY A 540 14.09 40.14 23.20
CA GLY A 540 14.58 39.40 24.37
C GLY A 540 13.46 38.94 25.33
N THR A 541 12.47 39.80 25.57
CA THR A 541 11.26 39.49 26.36
C THR A 541 10.42 38.43 25.67
N PHE A 542 10.21 38.56 24.35
CA PHE A 542 9.53 37.55 23.54
C PHE A 542 10.21 36.18 23.64
N GLY A 543 11.54 36.14 23.53
CA GLY A 543 12.32 34.92 23.67
C GLY A 543 12.21 34.28 25.05
N GLN A 544 12.14 35.08 26.12
CA GLN A 544 11.89 34.56 27.48
C GLN A 544 10.48 33.99 27.65
N ALA A 545 9.46 34.63 27.05
CA ALA A 545 8.10 34.11 27.04
C ALA A 545 8.02 32.77 26.28
N LEU A 546 8.65 32.70 25.09
CA LEU A 546 8.74 31.47 24.31
C LEU A 546 9.42 30.33 25.09
N ARG A 547 10.55 30.58 25.75
CA ARG A 547 11.21 29.58 26.62
C ARG A 547 10.30 29.09 27.74
N THR A 548 9.52 30.01 28.34
CA THR A 548 8.60 29.68 29.43
C THR A 548 7.49 28.75 28.96
N VAL A 549 6.92 29.00 27.77
CA VAL A 549 5.91 28.13 27.14
C VAL A 549 6.50 26.78 26.74
N LEU A 550 7.70 26.77 26.14
CA LEU A 550 8.38 25.52 25.75
C LEU A 550 8.73 24.65 26.94
N ALA A 551 8.91 25.21 28.14
CA ALA A 551 9.16 24.44 29.37
C ALA A 551 7.90 23.81 29.99
N ASP A 552 6.68 24.19 29.57
CA ASP A 552 5.44 23.69 30.18
C ASP A 552 5.10 22.26 29.70
N GLU A 553 5.01 21.28 30.59
CA GLU A 553 4.71 19.87 30.25
C GLU A 553 3.31 19.66 29.61
N GLY A 554 2.41 20.64 29.75
CA GLY A 554 1.10 20.68 29.11
C GLY A 554 1.13 20.98 27.61
N VAL A 555 2.29 21.34 27.06
CA VAL A 555 2.47 21.78 25.67
C VAL A 555 3.26 20.74 24.87
N ASP A 556 2.68 20.23 23.78
CA ASP A 556 3.33 19.25 22.89
C ASP A 556 4.02 19.92 21.69
N ALA A 557 3.47 21.02 21.20
CA ALA A 557 4.02 21.81 20.09
C ALA A 557 3.72 23.32 20.24
N VAL A 558 4.47 24.17 19.53
CA VAL A 558 4.32 25.63 19.58
C VAL A 558 4.27 26.26 18.19
N LEU A 559 3.26 27.10 17.92
CA LEU A 559 3.29 28.04 16.80
C LEU A 559 3.77 29.41 17.28
N VAL A 560 4.81 29.94 16.65
CA VAL A 560 5.43 31.23 16.98
C VAL A 560 5.08 32.23 15.89
N ALA A 561 4.01 32.99 16.09
CA ALA A 561 3.52 33.97 15.12
C ALA A 561 4.17 35.34 15.38
N THR A 562 4.99 35.81 14.44
CA THR A 562 5.75 37.04 14.60
C THR A 562 5.46 38.03 13.49
N VAL A 563 5.34 39.30 13.86
CA VAL A 563 5.21 40.42 12.93
C VAL A 563 6.31 41.42 13.24
N PRO A 564 7.29 41.63 12.34
CA PRO A 564 8.28 42.69 12.48
C PRO A 564 7.59 44.06 12.55
N THR A 565 8.07 44.93 13.42
CA THR A 565 7.54 46.30 13.59
C THR A 565 8.67 47.32 13.57
N ALA A 566 8.32 48.60 13.59
CA ALA A 566 9.30 49.68 13.69
C ALA A 566 10.14 49.64 14.98
N VAL A 567 9.68 48.94 16.02
CA VAL A 567 10.38 48.83 17.31
C VAL A 567 11.23 47.56 17.44
N GLY A 568 11.15 46.65 16.47
CA GLY A 568 11.98 45.45 16.41
C GLY A 568 11.32 44.26 15.73
N ASP A 569 12.10 43.20 15.55
CA ASP A 569 11.65 41.92 14.98
C ASP A 569 11.84 40.77 15.99
N PRO A 570 10.75 40.25 16.59
CA PRO A 570 10.83 39.13 17.52
C PRO A 570 11.19 37.79 16.85
N ALA A 571 11.14 37.67 15.52
CA ALA A 571 11.58 36.46 14.83
C ALA A 571 13.08 36.19 15.03
N THR A 572 13.87 37.25 15.26
CA THR A 572 15.33 37.16 15.43
C THR A 572 15.77 36.26 16.59
N VAL A 573 14.94 36.09 17.62
CA VAL A 573 15.27 35.24 18.78
C VAL A 573 14.82 33.79 18.64
N VAL A 574 14.06 33.45 17.59
CA VAL A 574 13.54 32.08 17.40
C VAL A 574 14.69 31.10 17.18
N ALA A 575 15.69 31.49 16.38
CA ALA A 575 16.87 30.68 16.09
C ALA A 575 17.67 30.29 17.37
N ASP A 576 17.70 31.18 18.37
CA ASP A 576 18.42 30.97 19.62
C ASP A 576 17.62 30.14 20.65
N VAL A 577 16.30 30.15 20.56
CA VAL A 577 15.41 29.57 21.59
C VAL A 577 14.98 28.15 21.26
N VAL A 578 14.73 27.85 19.99
CA VAL A 578 14.18 26.56 19.53
C VAL A 578 15.14 25.37 19.72
N PRO A 579 16.47 25.49 19.51
CA PRO A 579 17.39 24.36 19.63
C PRO A 579 17.32 23.66 21.00
N GLY A 580 17.31 22.32 20.99
CA GLY A 580 17.40 21.50 22.20
C GLY A 580 16.13 21.40 23.04
N THR A 581 15.00 21.98 22.59
CA THR A 581 13.72 21.96 23.34
C THR A 581 13.03 20.59 23.34
N GLY A 582 13.27 19.77 22.33
CA GLY A 582 12.63 18.46 22.15
C GLY A 582 11.12 18.53 21.88
N LYS A 583 10.59 19.73 21.58
CA LYS A 583 9.20 19.96 21.16
C LYS A 583 9.18 20.49 19.73
N THR A 584 8.11 20.22 19.01
CA THR A 584 7.90 20.77 17.66
C THR A 584 7.55 22.24 17.77
N VAL A 585 8.29 23.09 17.06
CA VAL A 585 8.04 24.51 16.94
C VAL A 585 7.95 24.86 15.47
N PHE A 586 6.95 25.64 15.06
CA PHE A 586 6.94 26.27 13.74
C PHE A 586 6.80 27.78 13.89
N ALA A 587 7.57 28.52 13.10
CA ALA A 587 7.46 29.98 13.04
C ALA A 587 6.44 30.38 11.97
N VAL A 588 5.84 31.56 12.14
CA VAL A 588 4.93 32.14 11.17
C VAL A 588 5.24 33.63 11.03
N GLN A 589 5.35 34.12 9.80
CA GLN A 589 5.49 35.54 9.48
C GLN A 589 4.46 35.95 8.42
N PRO A 590 3.23 36.32 8.85
CA PRO A 590 2.09 36.55 7.97
C PRO A 590 2.37 37.54 6.83
N GLY A 591 2.45 37.06 5.59
CA GLY A 591 2.61 37.90 4.39
C GLY A 591 3.89 38.75 4.33
N GLN A 592 4.90 38.45 5.16
CA GLN A 592 6.18 39.18 5.21
C GLN A 592 7.33 38.43 4.50
N GLN A 593 7.10 37.18 4.10
CA GLN A 593 8.09 36.35 3.42
C GLN A 593 7.79 36.24 1.91
N ARG A 594 8.85 36.04 1.12
CA ARG A 594 8.73 35.85 -0.35
C ARG A 594 8.30 34.43 -0.73
N ALA A 595 8.71 33.46 0.08
CA ALA A 595 8.38 32.05 -0.10
C ALA A 595 7.32 31.64 0.91
N ARG A 596 6.53 30.62 0.55
CA ARG A 596 5.49 30.06 1.42
C ARG A 596 6.07 29.45 2.71
N VAL A 597 7.24 28.83 2.57
CA VAL A 597 8.02 28.29 3.68
C VAL A 597 9.48 28.69 3.50
N ALA A 598 10.17 28.99 4.60
CA ALA A 598 11.60 29.31 4.63
C ALA A 598 12.27 28.70 5.87
N PRO A 599 13.57 28.36 5.80
CA PRO A 599 14.32 27.94 6.98
C PRO A 599 14.53 29.12 7.95
N VAL A 600 14.51 28.84 9.25
CA VAL A 600 14.96 29.76 10.31
C VAL A 600 16.26 29.22 10.88
N GLY A 601 17.29 30.06 11.00
CA GLY A 601 18.62 29.69 11.50
C GLY A 601 19.72 30.03 10.51
N ASP A 602 20.92 29.52 10.77
CA ASP A 602 22.09 29.72 9.90
C ASP A 602 21.97 28.90 8.60
N ASP A 603 22.61 29.42 7.54
CA ASP A 603 22.69 28.75 6.24
C ASP A 603 23.25 27.32 6.38
N GLY A 604 22.43 26.32 6.03
CA GLY A 604 22.81 24.91 6.08
C GLY A 604 22.53 24.19 7.42
N ALA A 605 22.07 24.89 8.45
CA ALA A 605 21.59 24.30 9.70
C ALA A 605 20.26 24.91 10.17
N PRO A 606 19.16 24.74 9.40
CA PRO A 606 17.85 25.24 9.81
C PRO A 606 17.43 24.62 11.14
N VAL A 607 16.99 25.47 12.07
CA VAL A 607 16.47 25.03 13.37
C VAL A 607 14.97 24.84 13.35
N THR A 608 14.23 25.46 12.43
CA THR A 608 12.78 25.26 12.23
C THR A 608 12.34 25.76 10.85
N ALA A 609 11.13 25.38 10.42
CA ALA A 609 10.41 26.03 9.33
C ALA A 609 9.69 27.31 9.80
N SER A 610 9.68 28.32 8.95
CA SER A 610 8.80 29.48 9.04
C SER A 610 7.84 29.50 7.87
N TYR A 611 6.55 29.68 8.14
CA TYR A 611 5.49 29.75 7.15
C TYR A 611 5.00 31.18 6.95
N ASP A 612 4.47 31.50 5.78
CA ASP A 612 3.91 32.81 5.44
C ASP A 612 2.46 33.01 5.89
N ASP A 613 1.79 31.95 6.35
CA ASP A 613 0.39 31.94 6.78
C ASP A 613 0.19 30.99 7.99
N PRO A 614 -0.46 31.46 9.08
CA PRO A 614 -0.81 30.58 10.19
C PRO A 614 -1.60 29.33 9.81
N ALA A 615 -2.46 29.42 8.78
CA ALA A 615 -3.22 28.26 8.33
C ALA A 615 -2.33 27.17 7.70
N ALA A 616 -1.28 27.55 6.96
CA ALA A 616 -0.31 26.62 6.41
C ALA A 616 0.47 25.90 7.52
N ALA A 617 0.97 26.65 8.52
CA ALA A 617 1.71 26.08 9.65
C ALA A 617 0.85 25.11 10.47
N ALA A 618 -0.40 25.49 10.78
CA ALA A 618 -1.33 24.63 11.50
C ALA A 618 -1.69 23.37 10.70
N ALA A 619 -1.87 23.46 9.37
CA ALA A 619 -2.16 22.32 8.51
C ALA A 619 -1.00 21.31 8.47
N VAL A 620 0.25 21.80 8.41
CA VAL A 620 1.43 20.94 8.53
C VAL A 620 1.47 20.29 9.92
N LEU A 621 1.31 21.07 10.98
CA LEU A 621 1.36 20.56 12.36
C LEU A 621 0.27 19.50 12.61
N GLY A 622 -0.95 19.72 12.12
CA GLY A 622 -2.06 18.77 12.24
C GLY A 622 -1.80 17.45 11.53
N LYS A 623 -1.16 17.47 10.36
CA LYS A 623 -0.75 16.24 9.64
C LYS A 623 0.37 15.51 10.36
N VAL A 624 1.40 16.23 10.78
CA VAL A 624 2.56 15.64 11.48
C VAL A 624 2.15 15.09 12.84
N ALA A 625 1.21 15.73 13.54
CA ALA A 625 0.62 15.21 14.78
C ALA A 625 -0.18 13.94 14.56
N ARG A 626 -1.01 13.87 13.51
CA ARG A 626 -1.73 12.63 13.14
C ARG A 626 -0.78 11.49 12.81
N TYR A 627 0.31 11.77 12.09
CA TYR A 627 1.35 10.78 11.82
C TYR A 627 2.06 10.31 13.09
N ALA A 628 2.38 11.23 14.02
CA ALA A 628 2.95 10.86 15.32
C ALA A 628 2.01 9.93 16.12
N GLN A 629 0.72 10.23 16.16
CA GLN A 629 -0.28 9.36 16.79
C GLN A 629 -0.40 8.00 16.11
N TRP A 630 -0.29 7.96 14.78
CA TRP A 630 -0.25 6.71 14.03
C TRP A 630 0.98 5.87 14.39
N LEU A 631 2.13 6.49 14.66
CA LEU A 631 3.33 5.77 15.13
C LEU A 631 3.15 5.17 16.53
N ASP A 632 2.41 5.84 17.40
CA ASP A 632 2.17 5.39 18.78
C ASP A 632 1.12 4.27 18.88
N ARG A 633 0.41 3.95 17.79
CA ARG A 633 -0.60 2.89 17.77
C ARG A 633 0.06 1.50 17.89
N GLY A 634 -0.55 0.62 18.68
CA GLY A 634 -0.22 -0.80 18.72
C GLY A 634 -0.65 -1.52 17.43
N ASP A 635 0.12 -2.53 17.02
CA ASP A 635 -0.19 -3.41 15.87
C ASP A 635 -0.85 -4.72 16.32
N ASP A 636 -1.59 -4.71 17.44
CA ASP A 636 -2.14 -5.92 18.02
C ASP A 636 -3.19 -6.56 17.09
N ALA A 637 -2.97 -7.85 16.80
CA ALA A 637 -3.95 -8.66 16.11
C ALA A 637 -5.24 -8.73 16.96
N PRO A 638 -6.43 -8.53 16.35
CA PRO A 638 -7.68 -8.61 17.10
C PRO A 638 -7.89 -10.01 17.65
N GLU A 639 -8.42 -10.12 18.87
CA GLU A 639 -9.01 -11.37 19.36
C GLU A 639 -10.30 -11.61 18.56
N LEU A 640 -10.31 -12.64 17.71
CA LEU A 640 -11.43 -13.00 16.85
C LEU A 640 -12.11 -14.27 17.36
N SER A 641 -13.42 -14.39 17.12
CA SER A 641 -14.19 -15.57 17.53
C SER A 641 -13.75 -16.84 16.80
N ASP A 642 -14.00 -18.03 17.34
CA ASP A 642 -13.73 -19.27 16.61
C ASP A 642 -14.85 -19.53 15.60
N ILE A 643 -14.53 -19.49 14.29
CA ILE A 643 -15.50 -19.71 13.20
C ILE A 643 -14.99 -20.78 12.25
N ASP A 644 -15.89 -21.60 11.72
CA ASP A 644 -15.57 -22.64 10.76
C ASP A 644 -15.29 -22.03 9.36
N ALA A 645 -14.04 -21.66 9.14
CA ALA A 645 -13.58 -21.10 7.86
C ALA A 645 -13.78 -22.08 6.68
N ALA A 646 -13.77 -23.40 6.91
CA ALA A 646 -14.02 -24.37 5.86
C ALA A 646 -15.50 -24.35 5.45
N ALA A 647 -16.43 -24.29 6.41
CA ALA A 647 -17.85 -24.15 6.13
C ALA A 647 -18.17 -22.85 5.36
N LEU A 648 -17.54 -21.73 5.72
CA LEU A 648 -17.69 -20.46 5.00
C LEU A 648 -17.22 -20.56 3.54
N ARG A 649 -16.04 -21.14 3.31
CA ARG A 649 -15.51 -21.33 1.95
C ARG A 649 -16.37 -22.27 1.11
N THR A 650 -16.84 -23.37 1.69
CA THR A 650 -17.76 -24.29 1.01
C THR A 650 -19.09 -23.62 0.68
N PHE A 651 -19.65 -22.85 1.62
CA PHE A 651 -20.86 -22.07 1.37
C PHE A 651 -20.67 -21.10 0.20
N ALA A 652 -19.58 -20.32 0.21
CA ALA A 652 -19.29 -19.36 -0.83
C ALA A 652 -19.11 -20.02 -2.20
N ALA A 653 -18.33 -21.09 -2.28
CA ALA A 653 -18.09 -21.83 -3.52
C ALA A 653 -19.39 -22.38 -4.15
N ASN A 654 -20.32 -22.84 -3.31
CA ASN A 654 -21.61 -23.39 -3.78
C ASN A 654 -22.55 -22.31 -4.31
N HIS A 655 -22.46 -21.07 -3.82
CA HIS A 655 -23.33 -19.96 -4.23
C HIS A 655 -22.65 -18.99 -5.22
N ALA A 656 -21.34 -19.10 -5.43
CA ALA A 656 -20.57 -18.27 -6.36
C ALA A 656 -20.81 -18.68 -7.83
N GLY A 657 -21.67 -17.94 -8.51
CA GLY A 657 -21.91 -18.07 -9.96
C GLY A 657 -23.37 -18.32 -10.36
N GLU A 658 -24.31 -18.25 -9.42
CA GLU A 658 -25.74 -18.26 -9.73
C GLU A 658 -26.25 -16.84 -10.04
N GLY A 659 -26.90 -16.66 -11.19
CA GLY A 659 -27.62 -15.42 -11.52
C GLY A 659 -26.79 -14.12 -11.42
N ASP A 660 -27.36 -13.09 -10.79
CA ASP A 660 -26.73 -11.79 -10.54
C ASP A 660 -25.86 -11.77 -9.26
N GLY A 661 -25.71 -12.92 -8.59
CA GLY A 661 -24.86 -13.12 -7.42
C GLY A 661 -25.46 -12.67 -6.08
N TRP A 662 -26.69 -12.15 -6.06
CA TRP A 662 -27.35 -11.75 -4.81
C TRP A 662 -27.90 -12.96 -4.06
N LEU A 663 -27.53 -13.10 -2.79
CA LEU A 663 -28.05 -14.17 -1.93
C LEU A 663 -29.53 -13.97 -1.59
N SER A 664 -30.27 -15.07 -1.50
CA SER A 664 -31.63 -15.05 -0.95
C SER A 664 -31.59 -14.69 0.55
N PRO A 665 -32.68 -14.16 1.14
CA PRO A 665 -32.69 -13.85 2.58
C PRO A 665 -32.33 -15.04 3.50
N PRO A 666 -32.77 -16.29 3.22
CA PRO A 666 -32.28 -17.48 3.93
C PRO A 666 -30.76 -17.66 3.84
N ASP A 667 -30.19 -17.57 2.63
CA ASP A 667 -28.76 -17.81 2.40
C ASP A 667 -27.90 -16.71 3.03
N ALA A 668 -28.34 -15.45 2.93
CA ALA A 668 -27.69 -14.33 3.62
C ALA A 668 -27.72 -14.50 5.15
N SER A 669 -28.83 -15.00 5.71
CA SER A 669 -28.93 -15.26 7.14
C SER A 669 -28.00 -16.39 7.59
N GLU A 670 -27.89 -17.44 6.77
CA GLU A 670 -26.99 -18.57 7.04
C GLU A 670 -25.52 -18.16 6.97
N LEU A 671 -25.13 -17.33 5.98
CA LEU A 671 -23.77 -16.80 5.89
C LEU A 671 -23.39 -15.99 7.13
N LEU A 672 -24.26 -15.08 7.59
CA LEU A 672 -24.02 -14.28 8.80
C LEU A 672 -23.90 -15.18 10.04
N ARG A 673 -24.74 -16.22 10.15
CA ARG A 673 -24.67 -17.19 11.24
C ARG A 673 -23.34 -17.95 11.25
N LEU A 674 -22.87 -18.41 10.10
CA LEU A 674 -21.57 -19.07 9.94
C LEU A 674 -20.41 -18.13 10.27
N ALA A 675 -20.56 -16.83 9.98
CA ALA A 675 -19.59 -15.79 10.26
C ALA A 675 -19.66 -15.25 11.70
N GLY A 676 -20.58 -15.74 12.54
CA GLY A 676 -20.75 -15.24 13.92
C GLY A 676 -21.30 -13.81 14.02
N LEU A 677 -21.88 -13.26 12.95
CA LEU A 677 -22.39 -11.88 12.92
C LEU A 677 -23.80 -11.77 13.53
N PRO A 678 -24.09 -10.73 14.33
CA PRO A 678 -25.38 -10.58 14.99
C PRO A 678 -26.46 -10.18 13.97
N LEU A 679 -27.45 -11.06 13.78
CA LEU A 679 -28.61 -10.83 12.93
C LEU A 679 -29.89 -11.04 13.75
N VAL A 680 -30.87 -10.15 13.58
CA VAL A 680 -32.19 -10.32 14.18
C VAL A 680 -32.78 -11.66 13.77
N THR A 681 -33.44 -12.35 14.70
CA THR A 681 -34.04 -13.67 14.40
C THR A 681 -34.95 -13.55 13.19
N THR A 682 -34.52 -14.16 12.10
CA THR A 682 -35.19 -14.07 10.80
C THR A 682 -35.72 -15.44 10.42
N ARG A 683 -36.96 -15.47 9.95
CA ARG A 683 -37.62 -16.65 9.41
C ARG A 683 -38.21 -16.31 8.06
N TYR A 684 -38.05 -17.21 7.10
CA TYR A 684 -38.51 -16.98 5.73
C TYR A 684 -39.77 -17.80 5.47
N ALA A 685 -40.75 -17.17 4.82
CA ALA A 685 -42.01 -17.78 4.42
C ALA A 685 -42.21 -17.58 2.91
N ARG A 686 -42.42 -18.68 2.19
CA ARG A 686 -42.63 -18.72 0.73
C ARG A 686 -44.06 -18.43 0.33
N ASP A 687 -45.00 -18.63 1.26
CA ASP A 687 -46.42 -18.41 1.04
C ASP A 687 -47.14 -17.84 2.27
N GLU A 688 -48.43 -17.55 2.08
CA GLU A 688 -49.31 -16.99 3.12
C GLU A 688 -49.41 -17.89 4.35
N LEU A 689 -49.47 -19.22 4.17
CA LEU A 689 -49.64 -20.17 5.27
C LEU A 689 -48.36 -20.29 6.10
N GLU A 690 -47.21 -20.33 5.43
CA GLU A 690 -45.91 -20.28 6.10
C GLU A 690 -45.74 -18.96 6.87
N ALA A 691 -46.16 -17.83 6.30
CA ALA A 691 -46.04 -16.52 6.97
C ALA A 691 -46.89 -16.46 8.24
N ILE A 692 -48.09 -17.07 8.22
CA ILE A 692 -48.96 -17.22 9.38
C ILE A 692 -48.29 -18.10 10.45
N GLY A 693 -47.73 -19.25 10.06
CA GLY A 693 -47.07 -20.17 10.97
C GLY A 693 -45.88 -19.53 11.67
N VAL A 694 -44.98 -18.92 10.88
CA VAL A 694 -43.81 -18.21 11.38
C VAL A 694 -44.17 -17.09 12.35
N ALA A 695 -45.21 -16.30 12.04
CA ALA A 695 -45.67 -15.23 12.92
C ALA A 695 -46.36 -15.73 14.20
N GLY A 696 -46.85 -16.98 14.21
CA GLY A 696 -47.37 -17.63 15.41
C GLY A 696 -46.27 -18.06 16.38
N ASP A 697 -45.10 -18.43 15.85
CA ASP A 697 -43.94 -18.87 16.64
C ASP A 697 -43.13 -17.69 17.20
N LEU A 698 -43.25 -16.50 16.59
CA LEU A 698 -42.55 -15.29 17.01
C LEU A 698 -43.46 -14.42 17.90
N ALA A 699 -42.96 -14.04 19.07
CA ALA A 699 -43.70 -13.18 20.00
C ALA A 699 -43.44 -11.68 19.73
N GLY A 700 -44.45 -10.85 20.03
CA GLY A 700 -44.32 -9.39 20.02
C GLY A 700 -44.66 -8.72 18.68
N ARG A 701 -44.08 -7.52 18.47
CA ARG A 701 -44.24 -6.73 17.24
C ARG A 701 -43.34 -7.30 16.16
N LEU A 702 -43.88 -7.56 14.97
CA LEU A 702 -43.15 -8.14 13.85
C LEU A 702 -42.96 -7.15 12.71
N ALA A 703 -41.85 -7.29 12.00
CA ALA A 703 -41.62 -6.70 10.70
C ALA A 703 -41.73 -7.80 9.63
N VAL A 704 -42.46 -7.53 8.55
CA VAL A 704 -42.59 -8.40 7.37
C VAL A 704 -41.95 -7.70 6.18
N LYS A 705 -40.93 -8.32 5.61
CA LYS A 705 -40.10 -7.75 4.53
C LYS A 705 -40.20 -8.62 3.29
N ALA A 706 -40.56 -8.02 2.15
CA ALA A 706 -40.70 -8.71 0.88
C ALA A 706 -39.34 -9.14 0.32
N ASP A 707 -39.27 -10.36 -0.21
CA ASP A 707 -38.27 -10.79 -1.19
C ASP A 707 -38.93 -10.82 -2.56
N ALA A 708 -38.54 -9.90 -3.44
CA ALA A 708 -39.09 -9.80 -4.78
C ALA A 708 -38.00 -9.54 -5.83
N GLN A 709 -38.18 -10.10 -7.02
CA GLN A 709 -37.25 -9.91 -8.12
C GLN A 709 -37.09 -8.42 -8.45
N GLY A 710 -35.84 -7.92 -8.43
CA GLY A 710 -35.52 -6.51 -8.70
C GLY A 710 -35.73 -5.55 -7.51
N LEU A 711 -36.20 -6.02 -6.35
CA LEU A 711 -36.39 -5.20 -5.16
C LEU A 711 -35.11 -5.18 -4.30
N GLN A 712 -34.20 -4.24 -4.58
CA GLN A 712 -32.95 -4.12 -3.82
C GLN A 712 -33.04 -3.23 -2.57
N HIS A 713 -33.84 -2.15 -2.61
CA HIS A 713 -34.05 -1.25 -1.48
C HIS A 713 -35.47 -1.42 -0.93
N LYS A 714 -35.63 -2.37 0.01
CA LYS A 714 -36.93 -2.82 0.52
C LYS A 714 -37.79 -1.67 1.04
N SER A 715 -37.25 -0.79 1.91
CA SER A 715 -38.01 0.33 2.47
C SER A 715 -38.45 1.34 1.40
N ARG A 716 -37.56 1.74 0.48
CA ARG A 716 -37.87 2.68 -0.61
C ARG A 716 -38.87 2.10 -1.62
N GLY A 717 -38.81 0.79 -1.88
CA GLY A 717 -39.75 0.08 -2.75
C GLY A 717 -41.07 -0.31 -2.08
N GLY A 718 -41.30 0.08 -0.81
CA GLY A 718 -42.48 -0.30 -0.06
C GLY A 718 -42.55 -1.81 0.27
N GLY A 719 -41.42 -2.50 0.29
CA GLY A 719 -41.33 -3.91 0.65
C GLY A 719 -41.31 -4.19 2.15
N VAL A 720 -41.35 -3.17 3.01
CA VAL A 720 -41.27 -3.34 4.47
C VAL A 720 -42.59 -2.93 5.12
N LEU A 721 -43.19 -3.85 5.88
CA LEU A 721 -44.37 -3.61 6.71
C LEU A 721 -43.96 -3.80 8.17
N LEU A 722 -44.13 -2.76 8.97
CA LEU A 722 -43.80 -2.74 10.40
C LEU A 722 -45.08 -2.88 11.23
N GLU A 723 -44.92 -3.11 12.54
CA GLU A 723 -46.02 -3.17 13.50
C GLU A 723 -47.06 -4.26 13.12
N VAL A 724 -46.56 -5.42 12.68
CA VAL A 724 -47.38 -6.59 12.34
C VAL A 724 -47.59 -7.45 13.59
N TYR A 725 -48.84 -7.80 13.88
CA TYR A 725 -49.22 -8.50 15.11
C TYR A 725 -49.84 -9.87 14.82
N GLY A 726 -49.15 -10.92 15.24
CA GLY A 726 -49.62 -12.30 15.20
C GLY A 726 -50.00 -12.83 13.80
N ALA A 727 -50.60 -14.01 13.78
CA ALA A 727 -51.01 -14.71 12.57
C ALA A 727 -51.90 -13.88 11.62
N GLY A 728 -52.87 -13.15 12.17
CA GLY A 728 -53.80 -12.33 11.39
C GLY A 728 -53.11 -11.19 10.65
N GLY A 729 -52.23 -10.45 11.36
CA GLY A 729 -51.46 -9.37 10.75
C GLY A 729 -50.49 -9.87 9.69
N ALA A 730 -49.82 -11.00 9.92
CA ALA A 730 -48.88 -11.58 8.96
C ALA A 730 -49.56 -12.00 7.65
N ARG A 731 -50.77 -12.58 7.73
CA ARG A 731 -51.59 -12.88 6.56
C ARG A 731 -51.89 -11.62 5.75
N ASP A 732 -52.36 -10.57 6.42
CA ASP A 732 -52.77 -9.34 5.75
C ASP A 732 -51.55 -8.63 5.13
N ALA A 733 -50.40 -8.66 5.82
CA ALA A 733 -49.11 -8.20 5.30
C ALA A 733 -48.66 -8.97 4.06
N TYR A 734 -48.72 -10.31 4.09
CA TYR A 734 -48.36 -11.15 2.94
C TYR A 734 -49.22 -10.84 1.71
N ARG A 735 -50.55 -10.75 1.89
CA ARG A 735 -51.48 -10.42 0.80
C ARG A 735 -51.23 -9.02 0.23
N LEU A 736 -50.91 -8.05 1.08
CA LEU A 736 -50.57 -6.70 0.62
C LEU A 736 -49.31 -6.69 -0.24
N LEU A 737 -48.26 -7.40 0.18
CA LEU A 737 -47.02 -7.53 -0.59
C LEU A 737 -47.23 -8.33 -1.88
N GLN A 738 -48.05 -9.38 -1.84
CA GLN A 738 -48.40 -10.16 -3.03
C GLN A 738 -49.19 -9.32 -4.04
N ALA A 739 -50.13 -8.49 -3.59
CA ALA A 739 -50.83 -7.56 -4.46
C ALA A 739 -49.90 -6.49 -5.07
N ARG A 740 -48.87 -6.07 -4.33
CA ARG A 740 -47.90 -5.04 -4.76
C ARG A 740 -46.88 -5.56 -5.78
N PHE A 741 -46.29 -6.72 -5.53
CA PHE A 741 -45.20 -7.27 -6.34
C PHE A 741 -45.65 -8.37 -7.30
N GLY A 742 -46.86 -8.91 -7.14
CA GLY A 742 -47.44 -9.91 -8.03
C GLY A 742 -46.52 -11.14 -8.19
N PRO A 743 -46.28 -11.61 -9.43
CA PRO A 743 -45.44 -12.79 -9.68
C PRO A 743 -43.95 -12.56 -9.37
N ALA A 744 -43.53 -11.32 -9.12
CA ALA A 744 -42.16 -11.03 -8.72
C ALA A 744 -41.89 -11.36 -7.24
N LEU A 745 -42.93 -11.49 -6.40
CA LEU A 745 -42.78 -11.87 -4.99
C LEU A 745 -42.37 -13.34 -4.88
N ARG A 746 -41.20 -13.58 -4.28
CA ARG A 746 -40.66 -14.92 -4.00
C ARG A 746 -41.03 -15.42 -2.61
N GLY A 747 -41.33 -14.49 -1.69
CA GLY A 747 -41.70 -14.77 -0.31
C GLY A 747 -41.47 -13.56 0.58
N VAL A 748 -41.48 -13.77 1.89
CA VAL A 748 -41.27 -12.74 2.90
C VAL A 748 -40.35 -13.22 4.00
N ALA A 749 -39.50 -12.32 4.49
CA ALA A 749 -38.78 -12.48 5.75
C ALA A 749 -39.61 -11.88 6.89
N VAL A 750 -39.82 -12.64 7.96
CA VAL A 750 -40.53 -12.24 9.17
C VAL A 750 -39.54 -12.18 10.32
N GLN A 751 -39.55 -11.07 11.05
CA GLN A 751 -38.58 -10.77 12.12
C GLN A 751 -39.29 -10.08 13.28
N PRO A 752 -38.88 -10.31 14.55
CA PRO A 752 -39.22 -9.41 15.64
C PRO A 752 -38.71 -7.99 15.35
N MET A 753 -39.49 -6.97 15.70
CA MET A 753 -39.02 -5.59 15.68
C MET A 753 -38.04 -5.35 16.82
N VAL A 754 -36.93 -4.69 16.50
CA VAL A 754 -35.92 -4.25 17.46
C VAL A 754 -36.06 -2.74 17.63
N ASP A 755 -35.91 -2.24 18.86
CA ASP A 755 -35.81 -0.80 19.09
C ASP A 755 -34.43 -0.34 18.58
N CYS A 756 -34.41 0.37 17.45
CA CYS A 756 -33.19 0.58 16.68
C CYS A 756 -32.12 1.44 17.37
N GLY A 757 -32.45 2.18 18.44
CA GLY A 757 -31.52 3.10 19.10
C GLY A 757 -30.91 4.10 18.10
N ARG A 758 -29.64 3.88 17.73
CA ARG A 758 -28.98 4.51 16.58
C ARG A 758 -28.83 3.50 15.44
N GLU A 759 -29.22 3.93 14.24
CA GLU A 759 -29.03 3.13 13.01
C GLU A 759 -27.64 3.41 12.43
N LEU A 760 -26.84 2.36 12.28
CA LEU A 760 -25.50 2.39 11.71
C LEU A 760 -25.45 1.57 10.41
N LEU A 761 -24.43 1.82 9.60
CA LEU A 761 -24.10 1.04 8.43
C LEU A 761 -22.74 0.39 8.63
N VAL A 762 -22.69 -0.93 8.42
CA VAL A 762 -21.43 -1.67 8.27
C VAL A 762 -21.51 -2.45 6.97
N GLY A 763 -20.54 -2.26 6.08
CA GLY A 763 -20.57 -2.89 4.77
C GLY A 763 -19.21 -3.30 4.25
N VAL A 764 -19.22 -4.12 3.21
CA VAL A 764 -18.04 -4.47 2.42
C VAL A 764 -18.31 -4.09 0.97
N ARG A 765 -17.30 -3.49 0.35
CA ARG A 765 -17.21 -3.28 -1.08
C ARG A 765 -15.88 -3.83 -1.55
N SER A 766 -15.90 -4.94 -2.26
CA SER A 766 -14.67 -5.54 -2.74
C SER A 766 -14.27 -4.92 -4.08
N ASP A 767 -13.11 -4.30 -4.10
CA ASP A 767 -12.46 -3.82 -5.31
C ASP A 767 -11.65 -4.97 -5.95
N PRO A 768 -11.60 -5.09 -7.30
CA PRO A 768 -10.81 -6.13 -7.97
C PRO A 768 -9.29 -6.03 -7.75
N VAL A 769 -8.77 -4.81 -7.52
CA VAL A 769 -7.33 -4.51 -7.40
C VAL A 769 -6.94 -4.34 -5.93
N PHE A 770 -7.73 -3.61 -5.13
CA PHE A 770 -7.41 -3.31 -3.73
C PHE A 770 -7.91 -4.39 -2.76
N GLY A 771 -8.93 -5.16 -3.15
CA GLY A 771 -9.58 -6.12 -2.28
C GLY A 771 -10.75 -5.53 -1.49
N PRO A 772 -11.15 -6.17 -0.39
CA PRO A 772 -12.32 -5.75 0.39
C PRO A 772 -12.06 -4.45 1.14
N LEU A 773 -12.94 -3.47 0.91
CA LEU A 773 -13.05 -2.24 1.67
C LEU A 773 -14.20 -2.38 2.66
N VAL A 774 -13.89 -2.29 3.95
CA VAL A 774 -14.88 -2.25 5.04
C VAL A 774 -15.30 -0.81 5.22
N VAL A 775 -16.62 -0.56 5.24
CA VAL A 775 -17.22 0.77 5.33
C VAL A 775 -18.02 0.86 6.62
N PHE A 776 -17.86 1.96 7.34
CA PHE A 776 -18.63 2.29 8.54
C PHE A 776 -19.29 3.66 8.37
N GLY A 777 -20.51 3.83 8.86
CA GLY A 777 -21.19 5.13 8.81
C GLY A 777 -22.54 5.16 9.51
N LEU A 778 -23.21 6.29 9.41
CA LEU A 778 -24.61 6.40 9.83
C LEU A 778 -25.49 5.58 8.88
N GLY A 779 -26.40 4.79 9.45
CA GLY A 779 -27.30 3.91 8.72
C GLY A 779 -28.71 4.47 8.59
N GLY A 780 -29.62 3.65 8.05
CA GLY A 780 -31.01 4.00 7.85
C GLY A 780 -31.30 4.66 6.50
N VAL A 781 -32.51 5.20 6.36
CA VAL A 781 -33.02 5.73 5.08
C VAL A 781 -32.33 7.01 4.61
N ASP A 782 -31.74 7.76 5.56
CA ASP A 782 -31.09 9.05 5.34
C ASP A 782 -29.56 8.94 5.22
N ALA A 783 -28.99 7.73 5.33
CA ALA A 783 -27.54 7.48 5.25
C ALA A 783 -26.90 8.13 4.00
N ASP A 784 -27.55 7.95 2.84
CA ASP A 784 -27.09 8.52 1.56
C ASP A 784 -27.09 10.07 1.53
N LEU A 785 -27.94 10.71 2.33
CA LEU A 785 -28.10 12.18 2.35
C LEU A 785 -27.02 12.85 3.20
N VAL A 786 -26.61 12.23 4.30
CA VAL A 786 -25.63 12.78 5.25
C VAL A 786 -24.19 12.49 4.79
N ALA A 787 -23.99 11.36 4.09
CA ALA A 787 -22.71 10.91 3.54
C ALA A 787 -21.55 10.92 4.56
N ASP A 788 -21.84 10.73 5.86
CA ASP A 788 -20.85 10.60 6.92
C ASP A 788 -20.44 9.13 7.05
N HIS A 789 -19.37 8.77 6.37
CA HIS A 789 -18.84 7.40 6.32
C HIS A 789 -17.31 7.40 6.28
N THR A 790 -16.73 6.34 6.83
CA THR A 790 -15.30 6.02 6.83
C THR A 790 -15.09 4.66 6.19
N ALA A 791 -13.88 4.40 5.70
CA ALA A 791 -13.56 3.15 5.04
C ALA A 791 -12.11 2.74 5.27
N HIS A 792 -11.85 1.43 5.39
CA HIS A 792 -10.51 0.85 5.55
C HIS A 792 -10.38 -0.48 4.80
N LEU A 793 -9.16 -0.86 4.41
CA LEU A 793 -8.90 -2.10 3.69
C LEU A 793 -8.81 -3.27 4.68
N ALA A 794 -9.43 -4.41 4.36
CA ALA A 794 -9.26 -5.62 5.17
C ALA A 794 -7.93 -6.33 4.86
N PRO A 795 -7.32 -7.04 5.83
CA PRO A 795 -7.78 -7.23 7.22
C PRO A 795 -7.68 -5.94 8.06
N LEU A 796 -8.53 -5.84 9.08
CA LEU A 796 -8.48 -4.75 10.05
C LEU A 796 -7.74 -5.20 11.32
N THR A 797 -6.85 -4.36 11.83
CA THR A 797 -6.38 -4.47 13.22
C THR A 797 -7.41 -3.86 14.18
N GLY A 798 -7.22 -4.07 15.48
CA GLY A 798 -8.02 -3.37 16.48
C GLY A 798 -7.95 -1.85 16.33
N ALA A 799 -6.75 -1.31 16.06
CA ALA A 799 -6.54 0.12 15.86
C ALA A 799 -7.22 0.64 14.58
N ASP A 800 -7.25 -0.14 13.49
CA ASP A 800 -7.95 0.27 12.26
C ASP A 800 -9.47 0.33 12.48
N ALA A 801 -10.04 -0.59 13.29
CA ALA A 801 -11.44 -0.52 13.67
C ALA A 801 -11.74 0.73 14.53
N ASP A 802 -10.84 1.10 15.44
CA ASP A 802 -10.97 2.33 16.23
C ASP A 802 -10.91 3.59 15.35
N LEU A 803 -10.05 3.63 14.32
CA LEU A 803 -10.01 4.71 13.32
C LEU A 803 -11.33 4.83 12.54
N LEU A 804 -11.91 3.71 12.09
CA LEU A 804 -13.23 3.72 11.45
C LEU A 804 -14.29 4.38 12.35
N LEU A 805 -14.31 4.00 13.63
CA LEU A 805 -15.30 4.48 14.61
C LEU A 805 -15.12 5.96 14.94
N ASP A 806 -13.88 6.42 15.03
CA ASP A 806 -13.55 7.78 15.46
C ASP A 806 -13.54 8.78 14.28
N GLY A 807 -13.42 8.29 13.04
CA GLY A 807 -13.30 9.11 11.83
C GLY A 807 -14.60 9.71 11.29
N LEU A 808 -15.76 9.39 11.87
CA LEU A 808 -17.01 10.07 11.52
C LEU A 808 -16.97 11.53 12.01
N ARG A 809 -17.53 12.47 11.23
CA ARG A 809 -17.70 13.85 11.69
C ARG A 809 -18.59 13.94 12.93
N SER A 810 -19.47 12.96 13.08
CA SER A 810 -20.41 12.83 14.20
C SER A 810 -19.91 11.92 15.33
N SER A 811 -18.66 11.43 15.31
CA SER A 811 -18.16 10.40 16.23
C SER A 811 -18.32 10.79 17.71
N GLU A 812 -17.90 11.98 18.12
CA GLU A 812 -18.02 12.46 19.51
C GLU A 812 -19.47 12.40 20.01
N ALA A 813 -20.40 12.95 19.22
CA ALA A 813 -21.83 12.96 19.56
C ALA A 813 -22.46 11.57 19.49
N LEU A 814 -22.01 10.72 18.56
CA LEU A 814 -22.46 9.34 18.42
C LEU A 814 -22.11 8.53 19.67
N TRP A 815 -20.87 8.60 20.14
CA TRP A 815 -20.41 7.85 21.31
C TRP A 815 -20.95 8.44 22.63
N ALA A 816 -21.13 9.76 22.71
CA ALA A 816 -21.80 10.41 23.84
C ALA A 816 -23.27 9.98 24.03
N SER A 817 -23.90 9.37 23.02
CA SER A 817 -25.27 8.84 23.12
C SER A 817 -25.40 7.56 23.95
N GLY A 818 -24.29 6.95 24.35
CA GLY A 818 -24.27 5.77 25.24
C GLY A 818 -24.50 4.44 24.53
N ILE A 819 -24.36 4.37 23.20
CA ILE A 819 -24.37 3.10 22.45
C ILE A 819 -23.10 2.30 22.74
N ASP A 820 -23.19 0.97 22.63
CA ASP A 820 -22.07 0.07 22.88
C ASP A 820 -21.03 0.12 21.74
N ARG A 821 -19.99 0.96 21.91
CA ARG A 821 -18.87 1.08 20.96
C ARG A 821 -18.12 -0.24 20.78
N ALA A 822 -17.99 -1.05 21.82
CA ALA A 822 -17.24 -2.31 21.77
C ALA A 822 -17.96 -3.34 20.89
N ALA A 823 -19.28 -3.47 21.02
CA ALA A 823 -20.07 -4.35 20.18
C ALA A 823 -19.99 -3.97 18.69
N VAL A 824 -20.03 -2.67 18.35
CA VAL A 824 -19.87 -2.23 16.96
C VAL A 824 -18.46 -2.52 16.43
N ARG A 825 -17.44 -2.32 17.28
CA ARG A 825 -16.04 -2.65 16.96
C ARG A 825 -15.86 -4.13 16.61
N GLU A 826 -16.47 -5.03 17.38
CA GLU A 826 -16.44 -6.48 17.13
C GLU A 826 -17.08 -6.83 15.77
N VAL A 827 -18.24 -6.23 15.45
CA VAL A 827 -18.89 -6.43 14.14
C VAL A 827 -17.98 -5.97 13.00
N LEU A 828 -17.30 -4.83 13.12
CA LEU A 828 -16.36 -4.36 12.09
C LEU A 828 -15.21 -5.37 11.85
N LEU A 829 -14.65 -5.92 12.92
CA LEU A 829 -13.56 -6.90 12.86
C LEU A 829 -14.01 -8.22 12.23
N GLU A 830 -15.18 -8.75 12.62
CA GLU A 830 -15.71 -9.99 12.03
C GLU A 830 -16.17 -9.81 10.59
N VAL A 831 -16.71 -8.64 10.22
CA VAL A 831 -17.03 -8.31 8.83
C VAL A 831 -15.75 -8.26 7.98
N ALA A 832 -14.69 -7.62 8.49
CA ALA A 832 -13.40 -7.59 7.81
C ALA A 832 -12.80 -8.99 7.63
N ARG A 833 -12.89 -9.83 8.66
CA ARG A 833 -12.43 -11.21 8.63
C ARG A 833 -13.23 -12.05 7.62
N LEU A 834 -14.55 -11.92 7.60
CA LEU A 834 -15.41 -12.60 6.63
C LEU A 834 -14.98 -12.25 5.19
N ALA A 835 -14.69 -10.97 4.92
CA ALA A 835 -14.25 -10.52 3.61
C ALA A 835 -12.86 -11.05 3.19
N VAL A 836 -12.00 -11.38 4.17
CA VAL A 836 -10.69 -12.03 3.91
C VAL A 836 -10.88 -13.54 3.65
N LEU A 837 -11.72 -14.20 4.44
CA LEU A 837 -11.95 -15.65 4.34
C LEU A 837 -12.79 -16.06 3.13
N VAL A 838 -13.60 -15.14 2.60
CA VAL A 838 -14.49 -15.36 1.45
C VAL A 838 -14.13 -14.37 0.33
N PRO A 839 -13.13 -14.68 -0.51
CA PRO A 839 -12.73 -13.83 -1.64
C PRO A 839 -13.87 -13.53 -2.62
N GLU A 840 -14.87 -14.42 -2.71
CA GLU A 840 -16.06 -14.25 -3.54
C GLU A 840 -17.00 -13.16 -3.02
N LEU A 841 -16.86 -12.70 -1.76
CA LEU A 841 -17.68 -11.64 -1.19
C LEU A 841 -17.42 -10.33 -1.94
N ALA A 842 -18.32 -10.02 -2.86
CA ALA A 842 -18.22 -8.81 -3.67
C ALA A 842 -18.82 -7.61 -2.94
N GLU A 843 -19.89 -7.84 -2.19
CA GLU A 843 -20.58 -6.80 -1.44
C GLU A 843 -21.33 -7.38 -0.23
N LEU A 844 -21.21 -6.67 0.91
CA LEU A 844 -22.00 -6.87 2.12
C LEU A 844 -22.58 -5.53 2.54
N ASP A 845 -23.80 -5.51 3.03
CA ASP A 845 -24.46 -4.31 3.52
C ASP A 845 -25.34 -4.68 4.73
N LEU A 846 -24.87 -4.33 5.93
CA LEU A 846 -25.61 -4.41 7.20
C LEU A 846 -26.21 -3.02 7.46
N ASN A 847 -27.42 -2.79 6.93
CA ASN A 847 -28.06 -1.48 7.00
C ASN A 847 -29.59 -1.59 7.16
N PRO A 848 -30.15 -1.30 8.35
CA PRO A 848 -29.45 -0.77 9.51
C PRO A 848 -28.84 -1.88 10.40
N LEU A 849 -27.66 -1.58 10.94
CA LEU A 849 -27.15 -2.16 12.18
C LEU A 849 -27.71 -1.33 13.35
N ALA A 850 -28.66 -1.88 14.09
CA ALA A 850 -29.26 -1.22 15.25
C ALA A 850 -28.29 -1.28 16.43
N ALA A 851 -27.91 -0.12 16.98
CA ALA A 851 -26.98 -0.02 18.11
C ALA A 851 -27.65 0.64 19.33
N HIS A 852 -27.45 0.03 20.50
CA HIS A 852 -27.96 0.50 21.79
C HIS A 852 -26.93 0.24 22.90
N ALA A 853 -27.23 0.63 24.14
CA ALA A 853 -26.31 0.52 25.28
C ALA A 853 -25.98 -0.93 25.71
N ALA A 854 -26.62 -1.93 25.11
CA ALA A 854 -26.47 -3.34 25.47
C ALA A 854 -25.93 -4.20 24.31
N GLY A 855 -25.53 -3.58 23.20
CA GLY A 855 -24.98 -4.25 22.03
C GLY A 855 -25.52 -3.69 20.71
N CYS A 856 -25.30 -4.45 19.64
CA CYS A 856 -25.83 -4.14 18.32
C CYS A 856 -26.33 -5.40 17.58
N VAL A 857 -27.26 -5.21 16.65
CA VAL A 857 -27.84 -6.30 15.86
C VAL A 857 -28.22 -5.82 14.46
N ALA A 858 -27.86 -6.59 13.43
CA ALA A 858 -28.25 -6.29 12.06
C ALA A 858 -29.75 -6.54 11.89
N VAL A 859 -30.46 -5.55 11.37
CA VAL A 859 -31.91 -5.62 11.12
C VAL A 859 -32.17 -5.96 9.66
N ASP A 860 -31.35 -5.48 8.74
CA ASP A 860 -31.38 -5.87 7.34
C ASP A 860 -29.98 -6.19 6.84
N VAL A 861 -29.91 -7.14 5.91
CA VAL A 861 -28.66 -7.58 5.29
C VAL A 861 -28.85 -7.75 3.79
N ARG A 862 -27.83 -7.38 3.03
CA ARG A 862 -27.67 -7.76 1.63
C ARG A 862 -26.26 -8.30 1.40
N VAL A 863 -26.16 -9.39 0.66
CA VAL A 863 -24.89 -10.03 0.33
C VAL A 863 -24.87 -10.35 -1.15
N ARG A 864 -23.78 -10.01 -1.82
CA ARG A 864 -23.51 -10.41 -3.19
C ARG A 864 -22.20 -11.18 -3.27
N LEU A 865 -22.28 -12.40 -3.79
CA LEU A 865 -21.11 -13.22 -4.11
C LEU A 865 -20.85 -13.20 -5.62
N ALA A 866 -19.59 -13.06 -6.00
CA ALA A 866 -19.15 -13.12 -7.38
C ALA A 866 -17.93 -14.01 -7.49
N ARG A 867 -17.84 -14.80 -8.57
CA ARG A 867 -16.61 -15.57 -8.84
C ARG A 867 -15.43 -14.62 -8.94
N ARG A 868 -14.42 -14.85 -8.11
CA ARG A 868 -13.13 -14.18 -8.18
C ARG A 868 -12.03 -15.21 -8.35
N GLU A 869 -11.04 -14.88 -9.17
CA GLU A 869 -9.77 -15.59 -9.14
C GLU A 869 -9.03 -15.17 -7.86
N SER A 870 -8.72 -16.14 -7.01
CA SER A 870 -7.88 -15.90 -5.84
C SER A 870 -6.45 -15.69 -6.33
N ALA A 871 -5.96 -14.46 -6.26
CA ALA A 871 -4.54 -14.18 -6.39
C ALA A 871 -3.95 -14.04 -4.99
N ASP A 872 -2.98 -14.88 -4.63
CA ASP A 872 -2.21 -14.71 -3.40
C ASP A 872 -1.41 -13.40 -3.51
N PRO A 873 -1.73 -12.36 -2.71
CA PRO A 873 -1.08 -11.06 -2.81
C PRO A 873 0.38 -11.09 -2.34
N PHE A 874 0.84 -12.18 -1.73
CA PHE A 874 2.16 -12.33 -1.14
C PHE A 874 3.16 -13.06 -2.03
N LEU A 875 2.71 -13.69 -3.12
CA LEU A 875 3.62 -14.31 -4.07
C LEU A 875 4.48 -13.23 -4.76
N ARG A 876 5.80 -13.42 -4.69
CA ARG A 876 6.77 -12.59 -5.42
C ARG A 876 6.50 -12.75 -6.91
N ARG A 877 5.99 -11.69 -7.53
CA ARG A 877 5.70 -11.59 -8.97
C ARG A 877 5.97 -10.14 -9.42
N LEU A 878 6.72 -9.96 -10.51
CA LEU A 878 6.83 -8.68 -11.21
C LEU A 878 5.53 -8.42 -11.99
N PRO A 879 5.13 -7.15 -12.19
CA PRO A 879 3.96 -6.82 -12.98
C PRO A 879 4.03 -7.43 -14.39
N GLY A 880 2.85 -7.89 -14.83
CA GLY A 880 2.65 -8.58 -16.10
C GLY A 880 2.36 -7.67 -17.28
#